data_AF-A0A1F9SJX1-F1
#
_entry.id   AF-A0A1F9SJX1-F1
#
_cell.length_a   1.000
_cell.length_b   1.000
_cell.length_c   1.000
_cell.angle_alpha   90.00
_cell.angle_beta   90.00
_cell.angle_gamma   90.00
#
_symmetry.space_group_name_H-M   'P 1'
#
loop_
_entity.id
_entity.type
_entity.pdbx_description
1 polymer ?
#
loop_
_entity_poly.entity_id
_entity_poly.type
_entity_poly.pdbx_seq_one_letter_code
_entity_poly.pdbx_strand_id
1 'polypeptide(L)'
;MKKRILAAALLLCLCPRAFADMDVITESVYDVIEEKLKGDIGNLTDPEYLKKLVTAVADGTSDQMVQEIVDNYDPASVASEAGMKLLEKLVPAAAGPIELILMASDIAHKGTRNWLDWAKANRVAEFNSEVIEKGGETVTGLDAAWNNFTADFIYTGLSDTGVLYAERPDLLREMKTAYAMRRKELLLAEQKKNAVRARIEAKQRAYKYLRWLKADARIKAEGVVSMLKATGQQPTRDSVRKALKDPKFYNELVAKWRTEVDKAADAKGAVPPPATGDPELDKAAAIVVASKRDVPENTLPDYGPVLQEYTLNADRLLAGNITPSEYHSVQSALYTSARNMLDAGLKPTYKYSRDPEIIAQAKKQIEQQQAAFEKARAGIEAVDASLTKRAQDLKKELEALTMGGPGGGYYGAKQNKPLTELAEKYGGELASSEPGKKLEKAEGIIYDLGNSNCHEAHSRWTGTDWAGKTAPTLEQMRRFRDTFADGAAALEQLRPMAAERAALFAGKLLDFEKEYNASSGKYSELLQGNSALAEYAAIKPYDFSRQRAELTYARGLAAAEKSFASQAWLNSLQQSALQLRREQKAWDEELKANDAYLAEFKTSPDKAAALIKGGGAGPADLTADTLNKYYAEELSELVGLIDRSALLLDEKTRAGDASQVLYLDGESLRASELSASLSLKTLKNHADRAGELKKMIETLKAADIEGRAAKVAALAAAMGQAAGKIAVMSLEAGETRQAFEAARSRLAEGLITCRTASKNTACLSPAALEEKLKVYQARIAWAEGQEKKCAAACARAASDLAYDSRPDCSLIRDKWEMSLAAGTACAAESKAKWASAQKEFAKYNPFKEVTVSGRQLDWDEIKLARADLKGGKAVISGSLNSDAPAYPQIYVSLNGDYKSREPAQTVPVTGGRFEFSFAPVPGETYYVGVQGINGPGGMDSMPRPARGYVKVTLAAEDRTAEAQAFYEKFRAAYEGRNAAQVMALISPDWGAGGDDTTLEDLEENLRTNFRLYDEIRFSFSGLRVTQQGAALQACYDTVITSRIFKRNLKHEEKAAVCDELKEEGGKLRITRTLSGRYWYVK
;
A
#
# COMPACT_ATOMS: atom_id res chain seq x y z
N MET A 1 -23.92 -3.38 19.56
CA MET A 1 -25.01 -4.37 19.52
C MET A 1 -26.06 -4.24 20.64
N LYS A 2 -25.76 -4.55 21.92
CA LYS A 2 -26.78 -4.68 23.00
C LYS A 2 -27.70 -3.46 23.23
N LYS A 3 -27.22 -2.22 23.08
CA LYS A 3 -28.04 -1.00 23.30
C LYS A 3 -29.04 -0.71 22.17
N ARG A 4 -28.72 -1.06 20.92
CA ARG A 4 -29.62 -0.87 19.76
C ARG A 4 -30.72 -1.93 19.75
N ILE A 5 -30.38 -3.17 20.10
CA ILE A 5 -31.34 -4.27 20.26
C ILE A 5 -32.30 -4.02 21.43
N LEU A 6 -31.79 -3.50 22.56
CA LEU A 6 -32.62 -3.14 23.71
C LEU A 6 -33.55 -1.95 23.40
N ALA A 7 -33.07 -0.95 22.64
CA ALA A 7 -33.89 0.17 22.18
C ALA A 7 -34.98 -0.29 21.18
N ALA A 8 -34.65 -1.19 20.25
CA ALA A 8 -35.60 -1.78 19.32
C ALA A 8 -36.68 -2.62 20.06
N ALA A 9 -36.28 -3.41 21.06
CA ALA A 9 -37.22 -4.19 21.89
C ALA A 9 -38.13 -3.31 22.77
N LEU A 10 -37.62 -2.20 23.32
CA LEU A 10 -38.42 -1.22 24.06
C LEU A 10 -39.41 -0.47 23.16
N LEU A 11 -39.01 -0.13 21.93
CA LEU A 11 -39.89 0.46 20.91
C LEU A 11 -40.97 -0.53 20.46
N LEU A 12 -40.66 -1.83 20.39
CA LEU A 12 -41.58 -2.92 20.03
C LEU A 12 -42.71 -3.10 21.06
N CYS A 13 -42.40 -2.90 22.35
CA CYS A 13 -43.39 -2.97 23.44
C CYS A 13 -44.25 -1.71 23.57
N LEU A 14 -43.74 -0.55 23.14
CA LEU A 14 -44.38 0.75 23.37
C LEU A 14 -45.18 1.27 22.16
N CYS A 15 -44.86 0.87 20.92
CA CYS A 15 -45.52 1.37 19.71
C CYS A 15 -45.59 0.28 18.61
N PRO A 16 -46.53 -0.68 18.69
CA PRO A 16 -46.60 -1.82 17.77
C PRO A 16 -46.85 -1.45 16.31
N ARG A 17 -47.45 -0.28 16.06
CA ARG A 17 -47.77 0.23 14.71
C ARG A 17 -46.64 1.00 14.03
N ALA A 18 -45.60 1.41 14.75
CA ALA A 18 -44.42 2.05 14.16
C ALA A 18 -43.41 1.02 13.60
N PHE A 19 -43.70 -0.27 13.73
CA PHE A 19 -42.80 -1.37 13.39
C PHE A 19 -42.95 -1.92 11.97
N ALA A 20 -43.88 -1.38 11.18
CA ALA A 20 -44.07 -1.80 9.79
C ALA A 20 -43.09 -1.12 8.80
N ASP A 21 -42.37 -0.07 9.23
CA ASP A 21 -41.56 0.78 8.34
C ASP A 21 -40.10 1.01 8.81
N MET A 22 -39.44 0.06 9.50
CA MET A 22 -38.06 0.29 9.94
C MET A 22 -37.03 -0.74 9.48
N ASP A 23 -36.12 -0.23 8.63
CA ASP A 23 -34.78 -0.72 8.23
C ASP A 23 -33.86 -1.19 9.37
N VAL A 24 -34.26 -1.07 10.64
CA VAL A 24 -33.38 -1.32 11.81
C VAL A 24 -33.15 -2.80 12.09
N ILE A 25 -34.16 -3.67 11.86
CA ILE A 25 -33.96 -5.13 11.92
C ILE A 25 -33.06 -5.54 10.77
N THR A 26 -33.31 -4.98 9.60
CA THR A 26 -32.57 -5.22 8.38
C THR A 26 -31.10 -4.83 8.51
N GLU A 27 -30.79 -3.62 8.99
CA GLU A 27 -29.43 -3.15 9.29
C GLU A 27 -28.75 -3.99 10.38
N SER A 28 -29.49 -4.45 11.39
CA SER A 28 -28.90 -5.27 12.46
C SER A 28 -28.53 -6.68 11.98
N VAL A 29 -29.27 -7.24 11.02
CA VAL A 29 -28.89 -8.50 10.37
C VAL A 29 -27.82 -8.27 9.29
N TYR A 30 -27.83 -7.10 8.63
CA TYR A 30 -26.79 -6.65 7.70
C TYR A 30 -25.43 -6.58 8.40
N ASP A 31 -25.35 -5.98 9.59
CA ASP A 31 -24.13 -5.89 10.39
C ASP A 31 -23.60 -7.30 10.76
N VAL A 32 -24.48 -8.25 11.09
CA VAL A 32 -24.10 -9.63 11.45
C VAL A 32 -23.62 -10.43 10.24
N ILE A 33 -24.27 -10.29 9.07
CA ILE A 33 -23.86 -10.95 7.82
C ILE A 33 -22.56 -10.33 7.28
N GLU A 34 -22.40 -9.01 7.35
CA GLU A 34 -21.19 -8.31 6.94
C GLU A 34 -20.00 -8.68 7.84
N GLU A 35 -20.21 -8.78 9.16
CA GLU A 35 -19.17 -9.19 10.12
C GLU A 35 -18.79 -10.66 9.94
N LYS A 36 -19.74 -11.54 9.59
CA LYS A 36 -19.47 -12.95 9.26
C LYS A 36 -18.75 -13.10 7.91
N LEU A 37 -19.18 -12.40 6.86
CA LEU A 37 -18.48 -12.35 5.56
C LEU A 37 -17.05 -11.82 5.72
N LYS A 38 -16.84 -10.80 6.58
CA LYS A 38 -15.50 -10.30 6.92
C LYS A 38 -14.67 -11.31 7.72
N GLY A 39 -15.29 -12.15 8.53
CA GLY A 39 -14.63 -13.29 9.19
C GLY A 39 -14.26 -14.40 8.21
N ASP A 40 -15.14 -14.71 7.26
CA ASP A 40 -14.94 -15.73 6.24
C ASP A 40 -14.03 -15.26 5.07
N ILE A 41 -13.68 -13.97 4.99
CA ILE A 41 -12.59 -13.47 4.13
C ILE A 41 -11.26 -14.18 4.47
N GLY A 42 -11.10 -14.73 5.69
CA GLY A 42 -9.99 -15.62 6.03
C GLY A 42 -9.97 -16.95 5.26
N ASN A 43 -11.13 -17.43 4.77
CA ASN A 43 -11.29 -18.65 3.96
C ASN A 43 -11.18 -18.40 2.44
N LEU A 44 -10.98 -17.17 1.96
CA LEU A 44 -10.74 -16.87 0.54
C LEU A 44 -9.36 -17.35 0.03
N THR A 45 -8.55 -17.96 0.90
CA THR A 45 -7.31 -18.64 0.52
C THR A 45 -7.53 -20.08 0.03
N ASP A 46 -8.74 -20.64 0.18
CA ASP A 46 -9.13 -21.94 -0.37
C ASP A 46 -9.59 -21.79 -1.84
N PRO A 47 -8.81 -22.28 -2.82
CA PRO A 47 -9.12 -22.15 -4.24
C PRO A 47 -10.40 -22.89 -4.66
N GLU A 48 -10.77 -23.97 -3.94
CA GLU A 48 -11.99 -24.75 -4.23
C GLU A 48 -13.23 -23.96 -3.81
N TYR A 49 -13.21 -23.35 -2.62
CA TYR A 49 -14.30 -22.50 -2.14
C TYR A 49 -14.52 -21.28 -3.02
N LEU A 50 -13.42 -20.62 -3.44
CA LEU A 50 -13.48 -19.47 -4.34
C LEU A 50 -14.04 -19.86 -5.73
N LYS A 51 -13.63 -21.02 -6.27
CA LYS A 51 -14.13 -21.55 -7.53
C LYS A 51 -15.63 -21.90 -7.44
N LYS A 52 -16.08 -22.49 -6.33
CA LYS A 52 -17.49 -22.81 -6.09
C LYS A 52 -18.34 -21.54 -6.01
N LEU A 53 -17.85 -20.50 -5.34
CA LEU A 53 -18.50 -19.19 -5.20
C LEU A 53 -18.64 -18.45 -6.54
N VAL A 54 -17.56 -18.41 -7.33
CA VAL A 54 -17.57 -17.81 -8.68
C VAL A 54 -18.50 -18.58 -9.63
N THR A 55 -18.54 -19.92 -9.54
CA THR A 55 -19.41 -20.76 -10.38
C THR A 55 -20.88 -20.60 -10.02
N ALA A 56 -21.24 -20.60 -8.73
CA ALA A 56 -22.63 -20.42 -8.28
C ALA A 56 -23.20 -19.03 -8.62
N VAL A 57 -22.36 -17.99 -8.59
CA VAL A 57 -22.74 -16.64 -9.03
C VAL A 57 -22.87 -16.56 -10.55
N ALA A 58 -21.97 -17.21 -11.31
CA ALA A 58 -22.03 -17.25 -12.76
C ALA A 58 -23.27 -18.02 -13.28
N ASP A 59 -23.69 -19.07 -12.57
CA ASP A 59 -24.82 -19.91 -12.93
C ASP A 59 -26.18 -19.36 -12.43
N GLY A 60 -26.18 -18.23 -11.72
CA GLY A 60 -27.40 -17.63 -11.14
C GLY A 60 -28.00 -18.44 -10.00
N THR A 61 -27.22 -19.33 -9.38
CA THR A 61 -27.60 -20.21 -8.27
C THR A 61 -27.06 -19.74 -6.92
N SER A 62 -26.77 -18.44 -6.79
CA SER A 62 -26.27 -17.82 -5.55
C SER A 62 -27.13 -18.15 -4.31
N ASP A 63 -28.43 -18.37 -4.51
CA ASP A 63 -29.38 -18.71 -3.46
C ASP A 63 -29.07 -20.08 -2.83
N GLN A 64 -28.58 -21.07 -3.61
CA GLN A 64 -28.16 -22.38 -3.08
C GLN A 64 -26.93 -22.27 -2.18
N MET A 65 -26.05 -21.31 -2.42
CA MET A 65 -24.85 -21.13 -1.62
C MET A 65 -25.16 -20.46 -0.28
N VAL A 66 -26.08 -19.48 -0.30
CA VAL A 66 -26.66 -18.91 0.93
C VAL A 66 -27.39 -20.01 1.72
N GLN A 67 -28.14 -20.88 1.03
CA GLN A 67 -28.79 -22.04 1.63
C GLN A 67 -27.77 -23.01 2.24
N GLU A 68 -26.67 -23.36 1.56
CA GLU A 68 -25.60 -24.20 2.14
C GLU A 68 -24.95 -23.56 3.38
N ILE A 69 -24.77 -22.23 3.41
CA ILE A 69 -24.22 -21.51 4.57
C ILE A 69 -25.20 -21.52 5.74
N VAL A 70 -26.50 -21.38 5.46
CA VAL A 70 -27.58 -21.45 6.46
C VAL A 70 -27.78 -22.88 6.96
N ASP A 71 -27.71 -23.89 6.09
CA ASP A 71 -27.94 -25.30 6.42
C ASP A 71 -26.76 -25.91 7.18
N ASN A 72 -25.52 -25.45 6.92
CA ASN A 72 -24.32 -25.86 7.66
C ASN A 72 -24.09 -25.06 8.94
N TYR A 73 -25.03 -24.18 9.32
CA TYR A 73 -24.96 -23.41 10.56
C TYR A 73 -25.28 -24.31 11.77
N ASP A 74 -24.28 -24.64 12.59
CA ASP A 74 -24.47 -25.33 13.87
C ASP A 74 -24.77 -24.31 15.00
N PRO A 75 -26.03 -24.23 15.47
CA PRO A 75 -26.45 -23.27 16.49
C PRO A 75 -25.81 -23.50 17.87
N ALA A 76 -25.17 -24.66 18.11
CA ALA A 76 -24.48 -24.93 19.38
C ALA A 76 -23.13 -24.20 19.50
N SER A 77 -22.56 -23.74 18.39
CA SER A 77 -21.22 -23.13 18.34
C SER A 77 -21.14 -21.69 18.86
N VAL A 78 -22.28 -21.01 19.06
CA VAL A 78 -22.34 -19.61 19.54
C VAL A 78 -23.07 -19.51 20.87
N ALA A 79 -22.42 -20.00 21.93
CA ALA A 79 -22.91 -19.81 23.28
C ALA A 79 -22.69 -18.35 23.74
N SER A 80 -23.78 -17.56 23.81
CA SER A 80 -24.03 -16.45 24.77
C SER A 80 -24.52 -15.08 24.25
N GLU A 81 -25.13 -14.98 23.06
CA GLU A 81 -25.73 -13.70 22.65
C GLU A 81 -27.26 -13.70 22.63
N ALA A 82 -27.82 -12.81 23.47
CA ALA A 82 -29.25 -12.53 23.59
C ALA A 82 -29.94 -12.08 22.29
N GLY A 83 -29.17 -11.77 21.23
CA GLY A 83 -29.70 -11.41 19.91
C GLY A 83 -30.38 -12.58 19.19
N MET A 84 -29.84 -13.80 19.29
CA MET A 84 -30.37 -14.95 18.56
C MET A 84 -31.61 -15.58 19.22
N LYS A 85 -31.71 -15.55 20.56
CA LYS A 85 -32.94 -15.95 21.27
C LYS A 85 -34.12 -15.00 21.02
N LEU A 86 -33.84 -13.77 20.57
CA LEU A 86 -34.86 -12.81 20.15
C LEU A 86 -35.32 -13.11 18.71
N LEU A 87 -34.39 -13.46 17.81
CA LEU A 87 -34.69 -13.92 16.44
C LEU A 87 -35.49 -15.24 16.44
N GLU A 88 -35.13 -16.20 17.28
CA GLU A 88 -35.83 -17.49 17.43
C GLU A 88 -37.29 -17.32 17.89
N LYS A 89 -37.62 -16.25 18.63
CA LYS A 89 -38.98 -15.93 19.09
C LYS A 89 -39.77 -15.03 18.14
N LEU A 90 -39.12 -14.28 17.25
CA LEU A 90 -39.77 -13.36 16.32
C LEU A 90 -40.10 -14.02 14.96
N VAL A 91 -39.51 -15.17 14.67
CA VAL A 91 -39.68 -15.90 13.38
C VAL A 91 -40.50 -17.20 13.51
N PRO A 92 -41.71 -17.21 14.11
CA PRO A 92 -42.66 -18.28 13.74
C PRO A 92 -43.68 -17.90 12.66
N ALA A 93 -43.81 -16.63 12.23
CA ALA A 93 -44.97 -16.27 11.39
C ALA A 93 -44.81 -15.12 10.36
N ALA A 94 -43.61 -14.62 10.06
CA ALA A 94 -43.46 -13.54 9.08
C ALA A 94 -42.42 -13.90 8.01
N ALA A 95 -42.68 -13.48 6.78
CA ALA A 95 -41.93 -13.75 5.54
C ALA A 95 -40.49 -13.15 5.51
N GLY A 96 -39.75 -13.25 6.61
CA GLY A 96 -38.42 -12.63 6.81
C GLY A 96 -37.17 -13.39 6.33
N PRO A 97 -37.19 -14.69 5.97
CA PRO A 97 -36.00 -15.32 5.38
C PRO A 97 -35.73 -14.87 3.94
N ILE A 98 -36.79 -14.57 3.18
CA ILE A 98 -36.68 -14.22 1.75
C ILE A 98 -36.04 -12.84 1.56
N GLU A 99 -36.38 -11.87 2.39
CA GLU A 99 -35.85 -10.49 2.29
C GLU A 99 -34.36 -10.42 2.63
N LEU A 100 -33.91 -11.26 3.57
CA LEU A 100 -32.50 -11.44 3.91
C LEU A 100 -31.70 -12.14 2.81
N ILE A 101 -32.30 -13.15 2.16
CA ILE A 101 -31.72 -13.81 0.98
C ILE A 101 -31.63 -12.81 -0.18
N LEU A 102 -32.66 -11.98 -0.40
CA LEU A 102 -32.65 -10.92 -1.42
C LEU A 102 -31.59 -9.86 -1.15
N MET A 103 -31.32 -9.51 0.11
CA MET A 103 -30.25 -8.56 0.45
C MET A 103 -28.84 -9.13 0.33
N ALA A 104 -28.62 -10.39 0.75
CA ALA A 104 -27.36 -11.08 0.51
C ALA A 104 -27.09 -11.24 -1.00
N SER A 105 -28.14 -11.54 -1.77
CA SER A 105 -28.12 -11.54 -3.22
C SER A 105 -27.75 -10.16 -3.80
N ASP A 106 -28.33 -9.07 -3.27
CA ASP A 106 -28.01 -7.69 -3.72
C ASP A 106 -26.53 -7.30 -3.45
N ILE A 107 -25.94 -7.75 -2.33
CA ILE A 107 -24.52 -7.53 -2.01
C ILE A 107 -23.62 -8.34 -2.96
N ALA A 108 -23.92 -9.62 -3.17
CA ALA A 108 -23.19 -10.46 -4.12
C ALA A 108 -23.29 -9.87 -5.54
N HIS A 109 -24.46 -9.32 -5.90
CA HIS A 109 -24.66 -8.59 -7.15
C HIS A 109 -23.79 -7.34 -7.23
N LYS A 110 -23.70 -6.53 -6.17
CA LYS A 110 -22.84 -5.33 -6.13
C LYS A 110 -21.36 -5.66 -6.25
N GLY A 111 -20.88 -6.69 -5.53
CA GLY A 111 -19.49 -7.17 -5.65
C GLY A 111 -19.15 -7.63 -7.07
N THR A 112 -20.08 -8.38 -7.68
CA THR A 112 -19.95 -8.85 -9.07
C THR A 112 -19.95 -7.69 -10.06
N ARG A 113 -20.80 -6.66 -9.86
CA ARG A 113 -20.80 -5.44 -10.69
C ARG A 113 -19.48 -4.67 -10.58
N ASN A 114 -18.93 -4.49 -9.38
CA ASN A 114 -17.66 -3.79 -9.20
C ASN A 114 -16.50 -4.50 -9.93
N TRP A 115 -16.47 -5.83 -9.88
CA TRP A 115 -15.49 -6.63 -10.61
C TRP A 115 -15.70 -6.54 -12.13
N LEU A 116 -16.95 -6.58 -12.58
CA LEU A 116 -17.32 -6.39 -13.99
C LEU A 116 -16.90 -5.01 -14.51
N ASP A 117 -17.08 -3.95 -13.71
CA ASP A 117 -16.69 -2.59 -14.06
C ASP A 117 -15.17 -2.42 -14.12
N TRP A 118 -14.42 -3.08 -13.22
CA TRP A 118 -12.95 -3.17 -13.32
C TRP A 118 -12.52 -3.88 -14.60
N ALA A 119 -13.17 -5.01 -14.95
CA ALA A 119 -12.86 -5.75 -16.16
C ALA A 119 -13.15 -4.92 -17.44
N LYS A 120 -14.27 -4.16 -17.47
CA LYS A 120 -14.57 -3.20 -18.55
C LYS A 120 -13.48 -2.13 -18.66
N ALA A 121 -13.09 -1.51 -17.54
CA ALA A 121 -12.09 -0.45 -17.53
C ALA A 121 -10.74 -0.93 -18.10
N ASN A 122 -10.31 -2.13 -17.74
CA ASN A 122 -9.08 -2.73 -18.29
C ASN A 122 -9.19 -3.02 -19.79
N ARG A 123 -10.35 -3.50 -20.27
CA ARG A 123 -10.56 -3.75 -21.71
C ARG A 123 -10.64 -2.47 -22.53
N VAL A 124 -11.17 -1.38 -21.97
CA VAL A 124 -11.12 -0.05 -22.60
C VAL A 124 -9.68 0.46 -22.66
N ALA A 125 -8.88 0.25 -21.61
CA ALA A 125 -7.47 0.64 -21.60
C ALA A 125 -6.66 -0.13 -22.66
N GLU A 126 -6.87 -1.44 -22.75
CA GLU A 126 -6.27 -2.29 -23.80
C GLU A 126 -6.68 -1.85 -25.20
N PHE A 127 -7.98 -1.59 -25.43
CA PHE A 127 -8.48 -1.04 -26.70
C PHE A 127 -7.80 0.28 -27.08
N ASN A 128 -7.66 1.21 -26.12
CA ASN A 128 -7.00 2.48 -26.37
C ASN A 128 -5.53 2.27 -26.77
N SER A 129 -4.81 1.39 -26.09
CA SER A 129 -3.41 1.11 -26.41
C SER A 129 -3.25 0.38 -27.75
N GLU A 130 -4.02 -0.68 -27.98
CA GLU A 130 -3.84 -1.57 -29.13
C GLU A 130 -4.48 -1.06 -30.42
N VAL A 131 -5.54 -0.27 -30.34
CA VAL A 131 -6.24 0.26 -31.51
C VAL A 131 -5.95 1.74 -31.69
N ILE A 132 -6.23 2.57 -30.68
CA ILE A 132 -6.16 4.03 -30.83
C ILE A 132 -4.71 4.52 -30.93
N GLU A 133 -3.81 4.01 -30.10
CA GLU A 133 -2.40 4.40 -30.07
C GLU A 133 -1.57 3.62 -31.10
N LYS A 134 -1.67 2.29 -31.11
CA LYS A 134 -0.87 1.42 -32.01
C LYS A 134 -1.35 1.42 -33.46
N GLY A 135 -2.60 1.81 -33.74
CA GLY A 135 -3.13 2.00 -35.10
C GLY A 135 -2.39 3.05 -35.93
N GLY A 136 -1.54 3.88 -35.31
CA GLY A 136 -0.66 4.82 -36.00
C GLY A 136 -1.40 6.01 -36.63
N GLU A 137 -0.70 6.75 -37.50
CA GLU A 137 -1.16 8.04 -38.06
C GLU A 137 -1.96 7.92 -39.37
N THR A 138 -2.36 6.71 -39.78
CA THR A 138 -3.05 6.50 -41.07
C THR A 138 -4.37 5.77 -40.87
N VAL A 139 -5.36 6.09 -41.71
CA VAL A 139 -6.67 5.42 -41.69
C VAL A 139 -6.50 3.91 -41.88
N THR A 140 -5.59 3.48 -42.76
CA THR A 140 -5.29 2.06 -43.01
C THR A 140 -4.68 1.37 -41.79
N GLY A 141 -3.78 2.03 -41.06
CA GLY A 141 -3.19 1.47 -39.84
C GLY A 141 -4.21 1.31 -38.71
N LEU A 142 -5.09 2.32 -38.54
CA LEU A 142 -6.17 2.28 -37.55
C LEU A 142 -7.21 1.20 -37.91
N ASP A 143 -7.58 1.09 -39.19
CA ASP A 143 -8.51 0.07 -39.68
C ASP A 143 -7.92 -1.35 -39.50
N ALA A 144 -6.62 -1.53 -39.74
CA ALA A 144 -5.94 -2.81 -39.50
C ALA A 144 -5.86 -3.17 -38.01
N ALA A 145 -5.52 -2.20 -37.14
CA ALA A 145 -5.48 -2.43 -35.70
C ALA A 145 -6.87 -2.74 -35.11
N TRP A 146 -7.91 -2.02 -35.56
CA TRP A 146 -9.30 -2.32 -35.21
C TRP A 146 -9.71 -3.73 -35.65
N ASN A 147 -9.38 -4.13 -36.89
CA ASN A 147 -9.71 -5.46 -37.40
C ASN A 147 -8.96 -6.58 -36.68
N ASN A 148 -7.69 -6.36 -36.31
CA ASN A 148 -6.92 -7.33 -35.52
C ASN A 148 -7.46 -7.43 -34.10
N PHE A 149 -7.69 -6.30 -33.43
CA PHE A 149 -8.28 -6.27 -32.09
C PHE A 149 -9.66 -6.92 -32.06
N THR A 150 -10.52 -6.63 -33.05
CA THR A 150 -11.83 -7.28 -33.14
C THR A 150 -11.73 -8.76 -33.52
N ALA A 151 -10.76 -9.17 -34.33
CA ALA A 151 -10.52 -10.59 -34.60
C ALA A 151 -10.10 -11.33 -33.33
N ASP A 152 -9.18 -10.76 -32.55
CA ASP A 152 -8.71 -11.37 -31.29
C ASP A 152 -9.80 -11.34 -30.21
N PHE A 153 -10.51 -10.22 -30.06
CA PHE A 153 -11.59 -10.02 -29.08
C PHE A 153 -12.88 -10.81 -29.40
N ILE A 154 -13.10 -11.21 -30.65
CA ILE A 154 -14.29 -11.96 -31.07
C ILE A 154 -14.00 -13.46 -31.22
N TYR A 155 -12.80 -13.86 -31.68
CA TYR A 155 -12.56 -15.25 -32.12
C TYR A 155 -11.62 -16.09 -31.24
N THR A 156 -10.90 -15.55 -30.26
CA THR A 156 -9.86 -16.34 -29.56
C THR A 156 -10.28 -17.03 -28.26
N GLY A 157 -11.51 -16.89 -27.77
CA GLY A 157 -11.98 -17.56 -26.54
C GLY A 157 -11.25 -17.15 -25.25
N LEU A 158 -10.15 -16.39 -25.33
CA LEU A 158 -9.41 -15.83 -24.19
C LEU A 158 -10.10 -14.59 -23.59
N SER A 159 -11.18 -14.11 -24.21
CA SER A 159 -12.07 -13.07 -23.66
C SER A 159 -13.15 -13.63 -22.71
N ASP A 160 -13.29 -14.96 -22.58
CA ASP A 160 -14.44 -15.60 -21.92
C ASP A 160 -14.39 -15.60 -20.38
N THR A 161 -13.35 -15.05 -19.75
CA THR A 161 -13.19 -15.19 -18.29
C THR A 161 -13.54 -13.94 -17.47
N GLY A 162 -14.14 -12.87 -18.03
CA GLY A 162 -14.44 -11.71 -17.16
C GLY A 162 -15.40 -10.61 -17.58
N VAL A 163 -16.12 -10.72 -18.70
CA VAL A 163 -17.23 -9.80 -19.00
C VAL A 163 -18.47 -10.61 -19.33
N LEU A 164 -19.52 -10.48 -18.51
CA LEU A 164 -20.80 -11.15 -18.74
C LEU A 164 -21.36 -10.77 -20.11
N TYR A 165 -21.90 -11.74 -20.85
CA TYR A 165 -22.36 -11.59 -22.24
C TYR A 165 -23.42 -10.50 -22.45
N ALA A 166 -24.17 -10.12 -21.41
CA ALA A 166 -25.28 -9.16 -21.51
C ALA A 166 -24.85 -7.71 -21.80
N GLU A 167 -23.69 -7.26 -21.29
CA GLU A 167 -23.23 -5.86 -21.42
C GLU A 167 -22.16 -5.68 -22.51
N ARG A 168 -21.72 -6.79 -23.12
CA ARG A 168 -20.81 -6.81 -24.26
C ARG A 168 -21.26 -5.89 -25.43
N PRO A 169 -22.56 -5.81 -25.79
CA PRO A 169 -23.01 -4.93 -26.88
C PRO A 169 -22.77 -3.44 -26.61
N ASP A 170 -22.88 -3.00 -25.36
CA ASP A 170 -22.71 -1.59 -24.98
C ASP A 170 -21.23 -1.21 -24.94
N LEU A 171 -20.38 -2.07 -24.37
CA LEU A 171 -18.94 -1.90 -24.41
C LEU A 171 -18.41 -1.86 -25.87
N LEU A 172 -18.91 -2.75 -26.73
CA LEU A 172 -18.61 -2.74 -28.17
C LEU A 172 -19.08 -1.46 -28.85
N ARG A 173 -20.21 -0.88 -28.43
CA ARG A 173 -20.74 0.38 -28.98
C ARG A 173 -19.84 1.56 -28.63
N GLU A 174 -19.36 1.62 -27.38
CA GLU A 174 -18.41 2.64 -26.93
C GLU A 174 -17.09 2.55 -27.70
N MET A 175 -16.51 1.35 -27.82
CA MET A 175 -15.27 1.13 -28.59
C MET A 175 -15.45 1.49 -30.06
N LYS A 176 -16.56 1.10 -30.69
CA LYS A 176 -16.90 1.49 -32.08
C LYS A 176 -16.99 3.01 -32.25
N THR A 177 -17.55 3.71 -31.25
CA THR A 177 -17.68 5.17 -31.27
C THR A 177 -16.32 5.85 -31.18
N ALA A 178 -15.46 5.41 -30.26
CA ALA A 178 -14.10 5.92 -30.11
C ALA A 178 -13.27 5.69 -31.39
N TYR A 179 -13.35 4.50 -31.99
CA TYR A 179 -12.75 4.19 -33.29
C TYR A 179 -13.27 5.13 -34.39
N ALA A 180 -14.59 5.33 -34.51
CA ALA A 180 -15.17 6.20 -35.53
C ALA A 180 -14.71 7.66 -35.41
N MET A 181 -14.59 8.18 -34.18
CA MET A 181 -14.05 9.52 -33.93
C MET A 181 -12.59 9.63 -34.37
N ARG A 182 -11.73 8.69 -33.94
CA ARG A 182 -10.31 8.70 -34.31
C ARG A 182 -10.10 8.56 -35.82
N ARG A 183 -10.90 7.70 -36.47
CA ARG A 183 -10.87 7.53 -37.93
C ARG A 183 -11.22 8.80 -38.68
N LYS A 184 -12.21 9.57 -38.20
CA LYS A 184 -12.60 10.86 -38.77
C LYS A 184 -11.47 11.90 -38.68
N GLU A 185 -10.74 11.94 -37.57
CA GLU A 185 -9.57 12.81 -37.40
C GLU A 185 -8.47 12.49 -38.42
N LEU A 186 -8.12 11.20 -38.57
CA LEU A 186 -7.10 10.76 -39.52
C LEU A 186 -7.51 11.04 -40.97
N LEU A 187 -8.79 10.85 -41.32
CA LEU A 187 -9.32 11.23 -42.64
C LEU A 187 -9.17 12.73 -42.92
N LEU A 188 -9.45 13.59 -41.95
CA LEU A 188 -9.26 15.04 -42.08
C LEU A 188 -7.77 15.39 -42.26
N ALA A 189 -6.87 14.70 -41.55
CA ALA A 189 -5.43 14.88 -41.72
C ALA A 189 -4.95 14.44 -43.11
N GLU A 190 -5.47 13.32 -43.63
CA GLU A 190 -5.17 12.82 -44.97
C GLU A 190 -5.72 13.76 -46.07
N GLN A 191 -6.95 14.28 -45.91
CA GLN A 191 -7.51 15.30 -46.79
C GLN A 191 -6.66 16.57 -46.83
N LYS A 192 -6.12 17.03 -45.69
CA LYS A 192 -5.16 18.14 -45.65
C LYS A 192 -3.88 17.83 -46.43
N LYS A 193 -3.34 16.62 -46.29
CA LYS A 193 -2.17 16.13 -47.06
C LYS A 193 -2.46 16.10 -48.57
N ASN A 194 -3.64 15.61 -48.95
CA ASN A 194 -4.09 15.56 -50.35
C ASN A 194 -4.37 16.96 -50.93
N ALA A 195 -4.84 17.92 -50.12
CA ALA A 195 -4.97 19.31 -50.54
C ALA A 195 -3.61 19.95 -50.85
N VAL A 196 -2.56 19.61 -50.10
CA VAL A 196 -1.18 20.02 -50.42
C VAL A 196 -0.71 19.39 -51.74
N ARG A 197 -1.01 18.11 -51.97
CA ARG A 197 -0.71 17.43 -53.24
C ARG A 197 -1.45 18.06 -54.43
N ALA A 198 -2.73 18.37 -54.28
CA ALA A 198 -3.52 19.09 -55.28
C ALA A 198 -2.95 20.48 -55.58
N ARG A 199 -2.36 21.15 -54.58
CA ARG A 199 -1.63 22.42 -54.75
C ARG A 199 -0.33 22.24 -55.54
N ILE A 200 0.36 21.11 -55.36
CA ILE A 200 1.54 20.74 -56.18
C ILE A 200 1.13 20.44 -57.62
N GLU A 201 0.03 19.72 -57.84
CA GLU A 201 -0.53 19.46 -59.17
C GLU A 201 -0.99 20.75 -59.86
N ALA A 202 -1.55 21.70 -59.11
CA ALA A 202 -1.86 23.05 -59.62
C ALA A 202 -0.59 23.79 -60.06
N LYS A 203 0.54 23.67 -59.33
CA LYS A 203 1.84 24.19 -59.77
C LYS A 203 2.33 23.51 -61.05
N GLN A 204 2.13 22.20 -61.20
CA GLN A 204 2.47 21.48 -62.43
C GLN A 204 1.60 21.92 -63.62
N ARG A 205 0.32 22.26 -63.41
CA ARG A 205 -0.54 22.88 -64.44
C ARG A 205 -0.03 24.26 -64.85
N ALA A 206 0.38 25.09 -63.89
CA ALA A 206 1.03 26.37 -64.18
C ALA A 206 2.33 26.19 -64.98
N TYR A 207 3.09 25.13 -64.70
CA TYR A 207 4.29 24.76 -65.47
C TYR A 207 3.97 24.36 -66.91
N LYS A 208 2.87 23.63 -67.15
CA LYS A 208 2.39 23.32 -68.52
C LYS A 208 1.97 24.60 -69.27
N TYR A 209 1.34 25.55 -68.60
CA TYR A 209 0.99 26.86 -69.18
C TYR A 209 2.24 27.67 -69.57
N LEU A 210 3.28 27.65 -68.74
CA LEU A 210 4.59 28.23 -69.08
C LEU A 210 5.24 27.55 -70.30
N ARG A 211 5.04 26.24 -70.51
CA ARG A 211 5.47 25.57 -71.75
C ARG A 211 4.70 26.05 -72.99
N TRP A 212 3.42 26.37 -72.85
CA TRP A 212 2.64 26.95 -73.94
C TRP A 212 3.15 28.35 -74.32
N LEU A 213 3.43 29.22 -73.32
CA LEU A 213 4.06 30.52 -73.56
C LEU A 213 5.43 30.38 -74.26
N LYS A 214 6.19 29.34 -73.92
CA LYS A 214 7.44 28.99 -74.60
C LYS A 214 7.23 28.60 -76.07
N ALA A 215 6.12 27.93 -76.40
CA ALA A 215 5.76 27.57 -77.78
C ALA A 215 5.35 28.80 -78.60
N ASP A 216 4.56 29.72 -78.03
CA ASP A 216 4.22 31.01 -78.67
C ASP A 216 5.47 31.84 -78.97
N ALA A 217 6.37 31.96 -77.99
CA ALA A 217 7.65 32.63 -78.17
C ALA A 217 8.51 31.96 -79.28
N ARG A 218 8.38 30.63 -79.44
CA ARG A 218 9.05 29.88 -80.52
C ARG A 218 8.51 30.27 -81.89
N ILE A 219 7.20 30.35 -82.06
CA ILE A 219 6.54 30.75 -83.32
C ILE A 219 6.98 32.16 -83.75
N LYS A 220 7.00 33.10 -82.80
CA LYS A 220 7.48 34.48 -83.05
C LYS A 220 8.95 34.50 -83.47
N ALA A 221 9.79 33.70 -82.81
CA ALA A 221 11.19 33.55 -83.19
C ALA A 221 11.35 32.90 -84.58
N GLU A 222 10.53 31.91 -84.93
CA GLU A 222 10.52 31.27 -86.26
C GLU A 222 10.12 32.26 -87.36
N GLY A 223 9.12 33.13 -87.13
CA GLY A 223 8.74 34.20 -88.07
C GLY A 223 9.89 35.17 -88.33
N VAL A 224 10.59 35.60 -87.27
CA VAL A 224 11.79 36.44 -87.37
C VAL A 224 12.93 35.73 -88.11
N VAL A 225 13.14 34.43 -87.86
CA VAL A 225 14.12 33.61 -88.59
C VAL A 225 13.78 33.56 -90.08
N SER A 226 12.50 33.44 -90.42
CA SER A 226 12.03 33.48 -91.82
C SER A 226 12.35 34.82 -92.48
N MET A 227 12.08 35.94 -91.82
CA MET A 227 12.43 37.28 -92.32
C MET A 227 13.93 37.47 -92.48
N LEU A 228 14.75 36.97 -91.54
CA LEU A 228 16.21 37.00 -91.64
C LEU A 228 16.69 36.22 -92.87
N LYS A 229 16.17 35.00 -93.09
CA LYS A 229 16.50 34.19 -94.28
C LYS A 229 16.10 34.88 -95.58
N ALA A 230 14.88 35.40 -95.65
CA ALA A 230 14.34 36.07 -96.84
C ALA A 230 15.10 37.36 -97.19
N THR A 231 15.77 37.99 -96.22
CA THR A 231 16.63 39.17 -96.44
C THR A 231 18.12 38.82 -96.63
N GLY A 232 18.45 37.53 -96.77
CA GLY A 232 19.83 37.06 -96.90
C GLY A 232 20.68 37.20 -95.64
N GLN A 233 20.09 37.54 -94.50
CA GLN A 233 20.80 37.68 -93.21
C GLN A 233 20.86 36.35 -92.48
N GLN A 234 22.00 36.03 -91.85
CA GLN A 234 22.10 34.81 -91.07
C GLN A 234 21.25 34.90 -89.78
N PRO A 235 20.35 33.91 -89.54
CA PRO A 235 19.55 33.86 -88.32
C PRO A 235 20.39 33.35 -87.15
N THR A 236 21.13 34.27 -86.52
CA THR A 236 21.90 34.02 -85.29
C THR A 236 21.05 34.33 -84.06
N ARG A 237 21.43 33.77 -82.90
CA ARG A 237 20.69 34.00 -81.64
C ARG A 237 20.56 35.49 -81.30
N ASP A 238 21.61 36.27 -81.55
CA ASP A 238 21.61 37.71 -81.30
C ASP A 238 20.79 38.47 -82.33
N SER A 239 20.79 38.08 -83.62
CA SER A 239 19.93 38.73 -84.61
C SER A 239 18.45 38.43 -84.39
N VAL A 240 18.07 37.20 -84.01
CA VAL A 240 16.68 36.88 -83.63
C VAL A 240 16.27 37.59 -82.35
N ARG A 241 17.13 37.61 -81.33
CA ARG A 241 16.83 38.29 -80.06
C ARG A 241 16.75 39.80 -80.24
N LYS A 242 17.64 40.37 -81.05
CA LYS A 242 17.61 41.78 -81.43
C LYS A 242 16.31 42.07 -82.17
N ALA A 243 15.89 41.26 -83.13
CA ALA A 243 14.61 41.44 -83.80
C ALA A 243 13.38 41.23 -82.90
N LEU A 244 13.45 40.42 -81.84
CA LEU A 244 12.33 40.27 -80.90
C LEU A 244 12.29 41.34 -79.80
N LYS A 245 13.39 42.05 -79.55
CA LYS A 245 13.53 42.98 -78.41
C LYS A 245 13.81 44.42 -78.79
N ASP A 246 14.43 44.63 -79.92
CA ASP A 246 14.80 45.92 -80.47
C ASP A 246 13.83 46.18 -81.64
N PRO A 247 12.75 46.93 -81.38
CA PRO A 247 11.74 47.23 -82.39
C PRO A 247 12.36 47.91 -83.60
N LYS A 248 13.45 48.66 -83.43
CA LYS A 248 14.14 49.33 -84.55
C LYS A 248 14.78 48.31 -85.46
N PHE A 249 15.50 47.34 -84.91
CA PHE A 249 16.10 46.27 -85.70
C PHE A 249 15.03 45.36 -86.33
N TYR A 250 13.94 45.07 -85.62
CA TYR A 250 12.79 44.38 -86.19
C TYR A 250 12.21 45.14 -87.38
N ASN A 251 12.00 46.45 -87.23
CA ASN A 251 11.43 47.30 -88.28
C ASN A 251 12.39 47.46 -89.47
N GLU A 252 13.70 47.54 -89.25
CA GLU A 252 14.72 47.52 -90.31
C GLU A 252 14.74 46.18 -91.06
N LEU A 253 14.61 45.07 -90.32
CA LEU A 253 14.51 43.72 -90.88
C LEU A 253 13.23 43.56 -91.69
N VAL A 254 12.10 44.03 -91.18
CA VAL A 254 10.81 44.08 -91.87
C VAL A 254 10.87 44.97 -93.11
N ALA A 255 11.54 46.13 -93.04
CA ALA A 255 11.72 47.03 -94.18
C ALA A 255 12.54 46.37 -95.29
N LYS A 256 13.68 45.73 -94.96
CA LYS A 256 14.48 44.97 -95.92
C LYS A 256 13.73 43.76 -96.47
N TRP A 257 12.98 43.08 -95.61
CA TRP A 257 12.14 41.94 -96.01
C TRP A 257 11.07 42.40 -97.00
N ARG A 258 10.40 43.52 -96.72
CA ARG A 258 9.50 44.18 -97.66
C ARG A 258 10.20 44.51 -98.97
N THR A 259 11.41 45.09 -98.96
CA THR A 259 12.16 45.39 -100.20
C THR A 259 12.50 44.14 -101.02
N GLU A 260 12.88 43.03 -100.39
CA GLU A 260 13.15 41.77 -101.10
C GLU A 260 11.86 41.08 -101.58
N VAL A 261 10.76 41.26 -100.85
CA VAL A 261 9.43 40.86 -101.33
C VAL A 261 8.95 41.75 -102.48
N ASP A 262 9.21 43.06 -102.43
CA ASP A 262 8.90 44.02 -103.49
C ASP A 262 9.72 43.74 -104.76
N LYS A 263 11.01 43.40 -104.63
CA LYS A 263 11.84 42.89 -105.75
C LYS A 263 11.28 41.60 -106.35
N ALA A 264 10.78 40.69 -105.50
CA ALA A 264 10.12 39.46 -105.97
C ALA A 264 8.77 39.76 -106.64
N ALA A 265 8.09 40.84 -106.24
CA ALA A 265 6.86 41.37 -106.83
C ALA A 265 7.09 42.07 -108.18
N ASP A 266 8.25 42.71 -108.39
CA ASP A 266 8.63 43.34 -109.65
C ASP A 266 9.10 42.30 -110.70
N ALA A 267 9.68 41.18 -110.28
CA ALA A 267 10.20 40.12 -111.16
C ALA A 267 9.13 39.19 -111.78
N LYS A 268 7.87 39.28 -111.31
CA LYS A 268 6.70 38.60 -111.89
C LYS A 268 5.47 39.48 -111.63
N GLY A 269 4.78 39.91 -112.69
CA GLY A 269 3.67 40.85 -112.65
C GLY A 269 2.75 40.74 -111.41
N ALA A 270 2.72 41.84 -110.67
CA ALA A 270 1.80 42.17 -109.57
C ALA A 270 1.68 41.09 -108.49
N VAL A 271 2.69 40.99 -107.63
CA VAL A 271 2.45 40.46 -106.27
C VAL A 271 2.03 41.65 -105.41
N PRO A 272 0.79 41.69 -104.88
CA PRO A 272 0.43 42.69 -103.88
C PRO A 272 1.41 42.59 -102.71
N PRO A 273 1.79 43.70 -102.04
CA PRO A 273 2.61 43.61 -100.84
C PRO A 273 1.96 42.58 -99.92
N PRO A 274 2.73 41.63 -99.33
CA PRO A 274 2.16 40.64 -98.46
C PRO A 274 1.41 41.39 -97.37
N ALA A 275 0.12 41.04 -97.21
CA ALA A 275 -0.75 41.66 -96.23
C ALA A 275 0.02 41.85 -94.93
N THR A 276 -0.04 43.04 -94.35
CA THR A 276 0.56 43.25 -93.02
C THR A 276 -0.06 42.34 -91.96
N GLY A 277 -1.17 41.69 -92.32
CA GLY A 277 -2.05 40.93 -91.46
C GLY A 277 -3.22 41.80 -90.97
N ASP A 278 -3.17 43.11 -91.21
CA ASP A 278 -4.15 44.10 -90.79
C ASP A 278 -4.83 44.76 -92.02
N PRO A 279 -6.07 44.36 -92.36
CA PRO A 279 -6.82 44.88 -93.51
C PRO A 279 -7.01 46.40 -93.53
N GLU A 280 -6.91 47.06 -92.38
CA GLU A 280 -7.19 48.48 -92.22
C GLU A 280 -5.92 49.31 -92.35
N LEU A 281 -4.79 48.82 -91.85
CA LEU A 281 -3.48 49.38 -92.16
C LEU A 281 -3.20 49.28 -93.68
N ASP A 282 -3.63 48.18 -94.29
CA ASP A 282 -3.54 47.95 -95.74
C ASP A 282 -4.45 48.93 -96.53
N LYS A 283 -5.63 49.31 -96.02
CA LYS A 283 -6.49 50.37 -96.61
C LYS A 283 -5.89 51.77 -96.47
N ALA A 284 -5.38 52.13 -95.30
CA ALA A 284 -4.72 53.41 -95.09
C ALA A 284 -3.46 53.54 -95.97
N ALA A 285 -2.67 52.46 -96.09
CA ALA A 285 -1.55 52.39 -97.01
C ALA A 285 -2.00 52.52 -98.48
N ALA A 286 -3.14 51.93 -98.86
CA ALA A 286 -3.72 52.11 -100.20
C ALA A 286 -4.12 53.58 -100.47
N ILE A 287 -4.64 54.30 -99.48
CA ILE A 287 -4.93 55.74 -99.58
C ILE A 287 -3.64 56.57 -99.70
N VAL A 288 -2.59 56.22 -98.95
CA VAL A 288 -1.25 56.83 -99.09
C VAL A 288 -0.70 56.61 -100.51
N VAL A 289 -0.87 55.41 -101.08
CA VAL A 289 -0.43 55.12 -102.45
C VAL A 289 -1.29 55.86 -103.48
N ALA A 290 -2.60 55.98 -103.26
CA ALA A 290 -3.52 56.72 -104.12
C ALA A 290 -3.23 58.23 -104.12
N SER A 291 -2.90 58.81 -102.96
CA SER A 291 -2.58 60.25 -102.81
C SER A 291 -1.31 60.70 -103.55
N LYS A 292 -0.45 59.76 -103.97
CA LYS A 292 0.78 60.04 -104.74
C LYS A 292 0.55 60.09 -106.25
N ARG A 293 -0.64 59.76 -106.74
CA ARG A 293 -0.96 59.81 -108.18
C ARG A 293 -1.13 61.26 -108.62
N ASP A 294 -0.60 61.59 -109.80
CA ASP A 294 -0.80 62.91 -110.39
C ASP A 294 -2.31 63.19 -110.56
N VAL A 295 -2.76 64.34 -110.08
CA VAL A 295 -4.16 64.77 -110.18
C VAL A 295 -4.33 65.46 -111.55
N PRO A 296 -5.42 65.20 -112.31
CA PRO A 296 -5.68 65.91 -113.56
C PRO A 296 -5.60 67.44 -113.38
N GLU A 297 -4.97 68.13 -114.33
CA GLU A 297 -4.81 69.61 -114.30
C GLU A 297 -6.16 70.28 -113.93
N ASN A 298 -6.13 71.17 -112.93
CA ASN A 298 -7.27 71.98 -112.45
C ASN A 298 -8.36 71.31 -111.59
N THR A 299 -8.12 70.17 -110.93
CA THR A 299 -9.10 69.59 -109.98
C THR A 299 -8.70 69.79 -108.51
N LEU A 300 -9.69 70.08 -107.65
CA LEU A 300 -9.52 70.11 -106.19
C LEU A 300 -9.44 68.66 -105.67
N PRO A 301 -8.41 68.28 -104.90
CA PRO A 301 -8.34 66.98 -104.24
C PRO A 301 -9.52 66.79 -103.30
N ASP A 302 -10.13 65.61 -103.35
CA ASP A 302 -11.17 65.21 -102.40
C ASP A 302 -10.52 64.66 -101.13
N TYR A 303 -10.48 65.49 -100.08
CA TYR A 303 -9.98 65.07 -98.76
C TYR A 303 -10.98 64.24 -97.95
N GLY A 304 -12.21 64.04 -98.44
CA GLY A 304 -13.28 63.31 -97.75
C GLY A 304 -12.86 61.92 -97.28
N PRO A 305 -12.26 61.06 -98.14
CA PRO A 305 -11.77 59.74 -97.74
C PRO A 305 -10.70 59.78 -96.65
N VAL A 306 -9.80 60.77 -96.67
CA VAL A 306 -8.75 60.91 -95.64
C VAL A 306 -9.36 61.29 -94.29
N LEU A 307 -10.32 62.23 -94.28
CA LEU A 307 -11.01 62.63 -93.06
C LEU A 307 -11.92 61.50 -92.51
N GLN A 308 -12.56 60.74 -93.39
CA GLN A 308 -13.36 59.58 -93.02
C GLN A 308 -12.49 58.51 -92.35
N GLU A 309 -11.37 58.14 -92.94
CA GLU A 309 -10.44 57.18 -92.33
C GLU A 309 -9.80 57.72 -91.05
N TYR A 310 -9.54 59.02 -90.96
CA TYR A 310 -9.07 59.64 -89.72
C TYR A 310 -10.10 59.49 -88.59
N THR A 311 -11.37 59.74 -88.91
CA THR A 311 -12.48 59.59 -87.96
C THR A 311 -12.65 58.12 -87.55
N LEU A 312 -12.59 57.19 -88.52
CA LEU A 312 -12.62 55.75 -88.24
C LEU A 312 -11.44 55.30 -87.38
N ASN A 313 -10.25 55.86 -87.59
CA ASN A 313 -9.07 55.60 -86.77
C ASN A 313 -9.26 56.08 -85.32
N ALA A 314 -9.87 57.25 -85.12
CA ALA A 314 -10.23 57.75 -83.79
C ALA A 314 -11.32 56.89 -83.12
N ASP A 315 -12.34 56.46 -83.87
CA ASP A 315 -13.38 55.56 -83.38
C ASP A 315 -12.81 54.19 -82.98
N ARG A 316 -11.82 53.69 -83.72
CA ARG A 316 -11.10 52.46 -83.38
C ARG A 316 -10.29 52.60 -82.10
N LEU A 317 -9.63 53.75 -81.88
CA LEU A 317 -8.94 54.03 -80.63
C LEU A 317 -9.94 54.03 -79.46
N LEU A 318 -11.10 54.66 -79.64
CA LEU A 318 -12.16 54.70 -78.63
C LEU A 318 -12.80 53.34 -78.36
N ALA A 319 -12.93 52.51 -79.40
CA ALA A 319 -13.41 51.13 -79.27
C ALA A 319 -12.34 50.18 -78.70
N GLY A 320 -11.10 50.65 -78.49
CA GLY A 320 -9.99 49.82 -78.04
C GLY A 320 -9.48 48.82 -79.10
N ASN A 321 -9.83 49.02 -80.37
CA ASN A 321 -9.44 48.15 -81.48
C ASN A 321 -7.99 48.39 -81.95
N ILE A 322 -7.40 49.55 -81.61
CA ILE A 322 -6.02 49.90 -81.92
C ILE A 322 -5.35 50.56 -80.70
N THR A 323 -4.04 50.43 -80.60
CA THR A 323 -3.22 51.08 -79.58
C THR A 323 -3.01 52.57 -79.89
N PRO A 324 -2.64 53.41 -78.90
CA PRO A 324 -2.28 54.81 -79.17
C PRO A 324 -1.12 54.96 -80.14
N SER A 325 -0.14 54.04 -80.10
CA SER A 325 0.99 54.05 -81.04
C SER A 325 0.53 53.76 -82.47
N GLU A 326 -0.41 52.83 -82.66
CA GLU A 326 -1.02 52.55 -83.96
C GLU A 326 -1.89 53.73 -84.43
N TYR A 327 -2.69 54.31 -83.53
CA TYR A 327 -3.46 55.51 -83.80
C TYR A 327 -2.56 56.63 -84.31
N HIS A 328 -1.50 56.99 -83.59
CA HIS A 328 -0.55 58.04 -83.99
C HIS A 328 0.19 57.73 -85.29
N SER A 329 0.46 56.45 -85.58
CA SER A 329 1.10 56.02 -86.82
C SER A 329 0.18 56.21 -88.02
N VAL A 330 -1.08 55.77 -87.92
CA VAL A 330 -2.11 55.96 -88.96
C VAL A 330 -2.47 57.43 -89.10
N GLN A 331 -2.60 58.16 -87.99
CA GLN A 331 -2.78 59.62 -87.94
C GLN A 331 -1.71 60.34 -88.76
N SER A 332 -0.43 60.03 -88.51
CA SER A 332 0.71 60.63 -89.22
C SER A 332 0.70 60.28 -90.71
N ALA A 333 0.35 59.05 -91.07
CA ALA A 333 0.25 58.60 -92.45
C ALA A 333 -0.89 59.30 -93.21
N LEU A 334 -2.06 59.45 -92.60
CA LEU A 334 -3.21 60.16 -93.18
C LEU A 334 -2.93 61.65 -93.32
N TYR A 335 -2.29 62.28 -92.32
CA TYR A 335 -1.88 63.69 -92.39
C TYR A 335 -0.85 63.91 -93.51
N THR A 336 0.12 63.02 -93.63
CA THR A 336 1.10 63.03 -94.73
C THR A 336 0.41 62.85 -96.10
N SER A 337 -0.63 62.01 -96.17
CA SER A 337 -1.41 61.81 -97.39
C SER A 337 -2.17 63.07 -97.79
N ALA A 338 -2.85 63.74 -96.84
CA ALA A 338 -3.49 65.03 -97.09
C ALA A 338 -2.48 66.07 -97.59
N ARG A 339 -1.27 66.09 -97.02
CA ARG A 339 -0.22 67.00 -97.48
C ARG A 339 0.25 66.68 -98.91
N ASN A 340 0.46 65.40 -99.22
CA ASN A 340 0.82 64.97 -100.58
C ASN A 340 -0.27 65.33 -101.61
N MET A 341 -1.54 65.21 -101.25
CA MET A 341 -2.66 65.61 -102.11
C MET A 341 -2.65 67.12 -102.39
N LEU A 342 -2.35 67.93 -101.38
CA LEU A 342 -2.14 69.38 -101.56
C LEU A 342 -0.97 69.64 -102.52
N ASP A 343 0.19 69.05 -102.26
CA ASP A 343 1.39 69.26 -103.07
C ASP A 343 1.19 68.81 -104.53
N ALA A 344 0.47 67.69 -104.75
CA ALA A 344 0.09 67.22 -106.08
C ALA A 344 -0.90 68.15 -106.79
N GLY A 345 -1.89 68.70 -106.06
CA GLY A 345 -2.83 69.70 -106.59
C GLY A 345 -2.18 71.05 -106.91
N LEU A 346 -1.08 71.40 -106.22
CA LEU A 346 -0.28 72.60 -106.48
C LEU A 346 0.76 72.39 -107.61
N LYS A 347 1.13 71.14 -107.93
CA LYS A 347 2.16 70.82 -108.93
C LYS A 347 1.97 71.53 -110.28
N PRO A 348 0.75 71.62 -110.87
CA PRO A 348 0.53 72.31 -112.14
C PRO A 348 0.74 73.83 -112.07
N THR A 349 0.59 74.45 -110.88
CA THR A 349 0.67 75.91 -110.70
C THR A 349 2.10 76.41 -110.51
N TYR A 350 3.10 75.52 -110.34
CA TYR A 350 4.52 75.88 -110.22
C TYR A 350 5.21 76.24 -111.54
N LYS A 351 4.50 76.27 -112.68
CA LYS A 351 5.09 76.71 -113.96
C LYS A 351 5.39 78.22 -113.88
N TYR A 352 6.66 78.60 -114.00
CA TYR A 352 7.08 80.00 -114.07
C TYR A 352 6.53 80.66 -115.35
N SER A 353 5.37 81.32 -115.24
CA SER A 353 4.84 82.21 -116.28
C SER A 353 5.11 83.66 -115.91
N ARG A 354 5.41 84.50 -116.90
CA ARG A 354 5.47 85.97 -116.74
C ARG A 354 4.14 86.66 -117.06
N ASP A 355 3.13 85.88 -117.46
CA ASP A 355 1.80 86.37 -117.80
C ASP A 355 1.01 86.70 -116.50
N PRO A 356 0.60 87.96 -116.27
CA PRO A 356 -0.14 88.37 -115.08
C PRO A 356 -1.47 87.64 -114.89
N GLU A 357 -2.17 87.25 -115.96
CA GLU A 357 -3.45 86.53 -115.86
C GLU A 357 -3.22 85.08 -115.41
N ILE A 358 -2.20 84.42 -115.96
CA ILE A 358 -1.79 83.06 -115.54
C ILE A 358 -1.30 83.08 -114.09
N ILE A 359 -0.55 84.11 -113.68
CA ILE A 359 -0.12 84.28 -112.28
C ILE A 359 -1.33 84.49 -111.35
N ALA A 360 -2.30 85.33 -111.73
CA ALA A 360 -3.50 85.58 -110.94
C ALA A 360 -4.38 84.32 -110.84
N GLN A 361 -4.51 83.56 -111.92
CA GLN A 361 -5.24 82.28 -111.95
C GLN A 361 -4.53 81.21 -111.10
N ALA A 362 -3.20 81.08 -111.22
CA ALA A 362 -2.40 80.20 -110.38
C ALA A 362 -2.51 80.56 -108.91
N LYS A 363 -2.45 81.86 -108.55
CA LYS A 363 -2.62 82.35 -107.18
C LYS A 363 -4.00 81.99 -106.62
N LYS A 364 -5.07 82.23 -107.39
CA LYS A 364 -6.43 81.86 -107.00
C LYS A 364 -6.58 80.35 -106.79
N GLN A 365 -5.95 79.54 -107.63
CA GLN A 365 -5.94 78.08 -107.47
C GLN A 365 -5.13 77.65 -106.24
N ILE A 366 -3.97 78.25 -105.97
CA ILE A 366 -3.18 77.99 -104.76
C ILE A 366 -4.01 78.29 -103.52
N GLU A 367 -4.69 79.44 -103.48
CA GLU A 367 -5.58 79.83 -102.37
C GLU A 367 -6.74 78.84 -102.20
N GLN A 368 -7.37 78.39 -103.29
CA GLN A 368 -8.45 77.39 -103.25
C GLN A 368 -7.95 76.02 -102.74
N GLN A 369 -6.79 75.57 -103.20
CA GLN A 369 -6.17 74.31 -102.78
C GLN A 369 -5.76 74.35 -101.29
N GLN A 370 -5.15 75.46 -100.86
CA GLN A 370 -4.79 75.69 -99.46
C GLN A 370 -6.03 75.78 -98.56
N ALA A 371 -7.08 76.49 -98.98
CA ALA A 371 -8.32 76.58 -98.22
C ALA A 371 -9.01 75.21 -98.06
N ALA A 372 -8.97 74.35 -99.08
CA ALA A 372 -9.49 72.99 -99.01
C ALA A 372 -8.68 72.12 -98.03
N PHE A 373 -7.34 72.20 -98.07
CA PHE A 373 -6.47 71.52 -97.13
C PHE A 373 -6.66 72.00 -95.69
N GLU A 374 -6.69 73.30 -95.44
CA GLU A 374 -6.91 73.86 -94.10
C GLU A 374 -8.29 73.49 -93.55
N LYS A 375 -9.32 73.40 -94.41
CA LYS A 375 -10.64 72.87 -94.00
C LYS A 375 -10.56 71.40 -93.56
N ALA A 376 -9.83 70.55 -94.29
CA ALA A 376 -9.63 69.15 -93.91
C ALA A 376 -8.81 69.01 -92.62
N ARG A 377 -7.75 69.81 -92.48
CA ARG A 377 -6.91 69.90 -91.28
C ARG A 377 -7.71 70.32 -90.05
N ALA A 378 -8.58 71.33 -90.16
CA ALA A 378 -9.45 71.73 -89.06
C ALA A 378 -10.41 70.59 -88.65
N GLY A 379 -10.88 69.77 -89.60
CA GLY A 379 -11.65 68.56 -89.31
C GLY A 379 -10.86 67.53 -88.52
N ILE A 380 -9.59 67.31 -88.87
CA ILE A 380 -8.64 66.45 -88.16
C ILE A 380 -8.39 66.95 -86.72
N GLU A 381 -8.06 68.24 -86.55
CA GLU A 381 -7.80 68.85 -85.25
C GLU A 381 -9.03 68.80 -84.33
N ALA A 382 -10.24 68.91 -84.88
CA ALA A 382 -11.49 68.77 -84.12
C ALA A 382 -11.69 67.34 -83.56
N VAL A 383 -11.28 66.30 -84.31
CA VAL A 383 -11.32 64.91 -83.85
C VAL A 383 -10.34 64.69 -82.69
N ASP A 384 -9.11 65.21 -82.79
CA ASP A 384 -8.12 65.11 -81.71
C ASP A 384 -8.53 65.87 -80.45
N ALA A 385 -9.13 67.05 -80.61
CA ALA A 385 -9.66 67.82 -79.48
C ALA A 385 -10.79 67.05 -78.77
N SER A 386 -11.65 66.35 -79.53
CA SER A 386 -12.71 65.49 -78.98
C SER A 386 -12.13 64.31 -78.20
N LEU A 387 -11.12 63.62 -78.74
CA LEU A 387 -10.41 62.54 -78.04
C LEU A 387 -9.75 63.03 -76.75
N THR A 388 -9.08 64.17 -76.79
CA THR A 388 -8.43 64.78 -75.63
C THR A 388 -9.44 65.15 -74.54
N LYS A 389 -10.60 65.69 -74.92
CA LYS A 389 -11.68 65.98 -73.97
C LYS A 389 -12.22 64.70 -73.33
N ARG A 390 -12.51 63.66 -74.13
CA ARG A 390 -12.95 62.35 -73.60
C ARG A 390 -11.94 61.74 -72.65
N ALA A 391 -10.64 61.84 -72.95
CA ALA A 391 -9.56 61.42 -72.06
C ALA A 391 -9.55 62.18 -70.73
N GLN A 392 -9.79 63.50 -70.74
CA GLN A 392 -9.88 64.31 -69.51
C GLN A 392 -11.10 63.94 -68.67
N ASP A 393 -12.25 63.69 -69.31
CA ASP A 393 -13.47 63.26 -68.64
C ASP A 393 -13.28 61.88 -68.00
N LEU A 394 -12.69 60.92 -68.75
CA LEU A 394 -12.30 59.61 -68.23
C LEU A 394 -11.38 59.72 -67.01
N LYS A 395 -10.38 60.62 -67.05
CA LYS A 395 -9.48 60.83 -65.91
C LYS A 395 -10.24 61.28 -64.66
N LYS A 396 -11.19 62.22 -64.80
CA LYS A 396 -12.00 62.70 -63.67
C LYS A 396 -12.89 61.59 -63.10
N GLU A 397 -13.51 60.79 -63.97
CA GLU A 397 -14.34 59.65 -63.56
C GLU A 397 -13.51 58.59 -62.81
N LEU A 398 -12.32 58.26 -63.31
CA LEU A 398 -11.38 57.36 -62.65
C LEU A 398 -10.90 57.92 -61.30
N GLU A 399 -10.57 59.20 -61.21
CA GLU A 399 -10.15 59.85 -59.96
C GLU A 399 -11.27 59.85 -58.90
N ALA A 400 -12.53 60.04 -59.31
CA ALA A 400 -13.69 60.01 -58.42
C ALA A 400 -13.95 58.62 -57.81
N LEU A 401 -13.44 57.55 -58.43
CA LEU A 401 -13.54 56.17 -57.94
C LEU A 401 -12.37 55.78 -57.00
N THR A 402 -11.48 56.71 -56.64
CA THR A 402 -10.37 56.44 -55.73
C THR A 402 -10.77 56.69 -54.26
N MET A 403 -10.51 55.72 -53.36
CA MET A 403 -10.88 55.79 -51.93
C MET A 403 -9.93 56.65 -51.07
N GLY A 404 -9.49 57.80 -51.55
CA GLY A 404 -8.52 58.62 -50.81
C GLY A 404 -8.02 59.89 -51.47
N GLY A 405 -8.62 60.31 -52.59
CA GLY A 405 -8.28 61.54 -53.29
C GLY A 405 -6.96 61.47 -54.08
N PRO A 406 -6.79 62.33 -55.10
CA PRO A 406 -5.67 62.28 -56.06
C PRO A 406 -4.31 62.77 -55.51
N GLY A 407 -4.19 63.05 -54.23
CA GLY A 407 -3.03 63.75 -53.65
C GLY A 407 -2.18 62.87 -52.75
N GLY A 408 -1.26 62.09 -53.33
CA GLY A 408 -0.31 61.34 -52.52
C GLY A 408 0.74 60.64 -53.33
N GLY A 409 1.62 61.42 -53.96
CA GLY A 409 2.87 60.91 -54.50
C GLY A 409 3.58 60.01 -53.47
N TYR A 410 4.43 59.13 -54.01
CA TYR A 410 5.09 57.98 -53.36
C TYR A 410 5.78 58.26 -51.99
N TYR A 411 5.80 59.50 -51.47
CA TYR A 411 6.57 59.91 -50.29
C TYR A 411 5.93 60.91 -49.28
N GLY A 412 4.64 61.27 -49.30
CA GLY A 412 4.21 62.32 -48.34
C GLY A 412 2.76 62.53 -47.92
N ALA A 413 1.77 61.84 -48.51
CA ALA A 413 0.40 61.98 -48.00
C ALA A 413 0.17 61.05 -46.80
N LYS A 414 -0.44 61.59 -45.72
CA LYS A 414 -0.90 60.81 -44.56
C LYS A 414 -1.65 59.58 -45.07
N GLN A 415 -1.13 58.40 -44.76
CA GLN A 415 -1.76 57.14 -45.15
C GLN A 415 -3.14 57.11 -44.49
N ASN A 416 -4.20 57.19 -45.27
CA ASN A 416 -5.55 57.03 -44.77
C ASN A 416 -5.68 55.56 -44.34
N LYS A 417 -5.58 55.28 -43.04
CA LYS A 417 -5.74 53.94 -42.44
C LYS A 417 -6.92 53.92 -41.46
N PRO A 418 -8.14 54.30 -41.91
CA PRO A 418 -9.29 54.45 -41.04
C PRO A 418 -9.62 53.21 -40.19
N LEU A 419 -9.40 51.99 -40.69
CA LEU A 419 -9.64 50.77 -39.93
C LEU A 419 -8.54 50.51 -38.90
N THR A 420 -7.26 50.73 -39.24
CA THR A 420 -6.17 50.58 -38.26
C THR A 420 -6.29 51.59 -37.12
N GLU A 421 -6.54 52.85 -37.45
CA GLU A 421 -6.73 53.92 -36.45
C GLU A 421 -7.95 53.65 -35.55
N LEU A 422 -9.05 53.13 -36.12
CA LEU A 422 -10.23 52.74 -35.35
C LEU A 422 -9.94 51.57 -34.41
N ALA A 423 -9.20 50.56 -34.87
CA ALA A 423 -8.79 49.43 -34.03
C ALA A 423 -7.91 49.88 -32.86
N GLU A 424 -6.92 50.74 -33.11
CA GLU A 424 -6.04 51.30 -32.08
C GLU A 424 -6.84 52.13 -31.07
N LYS A 425 -7.78 52.95 -31.55
CA LYS A 425 -8.68 53.73 -30.68
C LYS A 425 -9.49 52.83 -29.76
N TYR A 426 -10.18 51.83 -30.30
CA TYR A 426 -11.01 50.92 -29.50
C TYR A 426 -10.19 50.04 -28.56
N GLY A 427 -9.03 49.55 -29.00
CA GLY A 427 -8.09 48.86 -28.11
C GLY A 427 -7.61 49.75 -26.96
N GLY A 428 -7.29 51.02 -27.24
CA GLY A 428 -6.90 52.01 -26.24
C GLY A 428 -8.02 52.37 -25.26
N GLU A 429 -9.27 52.53 -25.73
CA GLU A 429 -10.45 52.74 -24.87
C GLU A 429 -10.67 51.55 -23.92
N LEU A 430 -10.55 50.31 -24.43
CA LEU A 430 -10.68 49.11 -23.60
C LEU A 430 -9.56 49.03 -22.57
N ALA A 431 -8.31 49.22 -22.97
CA ALA A 431 -7.14 49.17 -22.07
C ALA A 431 -7.16 50.27 -21.01
N SER A 432 -7.64 51.47 -21.35
CA SER A 432 -7.70 52.62 -20.41
C SER A 432 -8.93 52.61 -19.49
N SER A 433 -9.94 51.78 -19.79
CA SER A 433 -11.10 51.59 -18.93
C SER A 433 -10.71 50.99 -17.57
N GLU A 434 -11.51 51.25 -16.53
CA GLU A 434 -11.25 50.69 -15.20
C GLU A 434 -11.22 49.14 -15.19
N PRO A 435 -12.16 48.42 -15.87
CA PRO A 435 -12.05 46.97 -16.04
C PRO A 435 -10.81 46.54 -16.84
N GLY A 436 -10.41 47.33 -17.85
CA GLY A 436 -9.21 47.08 -18.66
C GLY A 436 -7.91 47.21 -17.88
N LYS A 437 -7.77 48.19 -16.99
CA LYS A 437 -6.62 48.30 -16.08
C LYS A 437 -6.53 47.12 -15.12
N LYS A 438 -7.68 46.55 -14.73
CA LYS A 438 -7.74 45.34 -13.89
C LYS A 438 -7.51 44.04 -14.68
N LEU A 439 -7.63 44.08 -16.01
CA LEU A 439 -7.42 42.92 -16.89
C LEU A 439 -6.01 42.37 -16.75
N GLU A 440 -4.98 43.22 -16.73
CA GLU A 440 -3.58 42.78 -16.62
C GLU A 440 -3.36 41.93 -15.36
N LYS A 441 -3.93 42.35 -14.23
CA LYS A 441 -3.90 41.58 -12.98
C LYS A 441 -4.68 40.27 -13.11
N ALA A 442 -5.87 40.28 -13.72
CA ALA A 442 -6.68 39.09 -13.92
C ALA A 442 -6.02 38.08 -14.88
N GLU A 443 -5.41 38.55 -15.96
CA GLU A 443 -4.66 37.73 -16.92
C GLU A 443 -3.42 37.10 -16.27
N GLY A 444 -2.71 37.84 -15.42
CA GLY A 444 -1.62 37.29 -14.61
C GLY A 444 -2.09 36.11 -13.74
N ILE A 445 -3.21 36.28 -13.02
CA ILE A 445 -3.79 35.21 -12.19
C ILE A 445 -4.19 34.00 -13.04
N ILE A 446 -4.78 34.22 -14.21
CA ILE A 446 -5.21 33.12 -15.10
C ILE A 446 -4.03 32.39 -15.72
N TYR A 447 -3.01 33.13 -16.13
CA TYR A 447 -1.76 32.55 -16.61
C TYR A 447 -1.12 31.66 -15.55
N ASP A 448 -1.06 32.15 -14.31
CA ASP A 448 -0.51 31.40 -13.18
C ASP A 448 -1.38 30.18 -12.82
N LEU A 449 -2.71 30.30 -12.91
CA LEU A 449 -3.64 29.17 -12.78
C LEU A 449 -3.36 28.08 -13.83
N GLY A 450 -3.22 28.46 -15.10
CA GLY A 450 -2.94 27.53 -16.19
C GLY A 450 -1.62 26.77 -16.02
N ASN A 451 -0.64 27.37 -15.34
CA ASN A 451 0.65 26.77 -15.04
C ASN A 451 0.74 26.13 -13.65
N SER A 452 -0.37 26.05 -12.89
CA SER A 452 -0.38 25.58 -11.49
C SER A 452 0.56 26.36 -10.56
N ASN A 453 0.86 27.61 -10.91
CA ASN A 453 1.77 28.52 -10.21
C ASN A 453 1.06 29.65 -9.45
N CYS A 454 -0.28 29.69 -9.47
CA CYS A 454 -1.03 30.67 -8.68
C CYS A 454 -1.06 30.24 -7.21
N HIS A 455 -0.30 30.93 -6.34
CA HIS A 455 -0.24 30.62 -4.91
C HIS A 455 -1.56 30.92 -4.20
N GLU A 456 -2.40 31.76 -4.77
CA GLU A 456 -3.70 32.13 -4.26
C GLU A 456 -4.79 31.11 -4.63
N ALA A 457 -4.57 30.26 -5.64
CA ALA A 457 -5.59 29.35 -6.16
C ALA A 457 -5.94 28.24 -5.15
N HIS A 458 -7.23 28.06 -4.87
CA HIS A 458 -7.71 27.02 -3.96
C HIS A 458 -7.27 25.64 -4.44
N SER A 459 -7.36 25.38 -5.75
CA SER A 459 -6.92 24.14 -6.38
C SER A 459 -5.45 23.79 -6.13
N ARG A 460 -4.59 24.77 -5.81
CA ARG A 460 -3.19 24.53 -5.43
C ARG A 460 -3.03 24.19 -3.95
N TRP A 461 -3.96 24.63 -3.11
CA TRP A 461 -3.93 24.33 -1.68
C TRP A 461 -4.48 22.94 -1.37
N THR A 462 -5.43 22.45 -2.14
CA THR A 462 -5.98 21.10 -2.02
C THR A 462 -5.04 20.05 -2.61
N GLY A 463 -4.85 18.92 -1.91
CA GLY A 463 -4.20 17.71 -2.44
C GLY A 463 -2.68 17.75 -2.66
N THR A 464 -2.01 18.89 -2.46
CA THR A 464 -0.56 19.01 -2.71
C THR A 464 0.19 19.42 -1.45
N ASP A 465 1.01 18.50 -0.93
CA ASP A 465 1.96 18.76 0.14
C ASP A 465 3.28 19.20 -0.49
N TRP A 466 3.79 20.40 -0.15
CA TRP A 466 5.04 20.92 -0.70
C TRP A 466 5.87 21.59 0.40
N ALA A 467 7.20 21.43 0.31
CA ALA A 467 8.12 21.83 1.35
C ALA A 467 8.08 23.34 1.60
N GLY A 468 7.81 23.75 2.84
CA GLY A 468 7.76 25.15 3.27
C GLY A 468 6.38 25.81 3.24
N LYS A 469 5.32 25.07 2.88
CA LYS A 469 3.94 25.55 2.92
C LYS A 469 3.47 25.75 4.36
N THR A 470 3.25 27.00 4.78
CA THR A 470 2.49 27.31 6.01
C THR A 470 1.02 27.41 5.66
N ALA A 471 0.14 26.83 6.48
CA ALA A 471 -1.31 27.00 6.33
C ALA A 471 -1.68 28.50 6.28
N PRO A 472 -2.58 28.92 5.37
CA PRO A 472 -2.94 30.33 5.25
C PRO A 472 -3.80 30.73 6.46
N THR A 473 -3.69 31.97 6.91
CA THR A 473 -4.64 32.52 7.89
C THR A 473 -6.02 32.70 7.24
N LEU A 474 -7.08 32.78 8.04
CA LEU A 474 -8.41 33.12 7.54
C LEU A 474 -8.42 34.45 6.76
N GLU A 475 -7.62 35.42 7.20
CA GLU A 475 -7.46 36.70 6.52
C GLU A 475 -6.81 36.54 5.14
N GLN A 476 -5.78 35.71 5.03
CA GLN A 476 -5.15 35.38 3.75
C GLN A 476 -6.12 34.65 2.81
N MET A 477 -6.88 33.68 3.32
CA MET A 477 -7.91 32.98 2.53
C MET A 477 -8.99 33.95 2.00
N ARG A 478 -9.45 34.92 2.81
CA ARG A 478 -10.38 35.98 2.37
C ARG A 478 -9.76 36.84 1.28
N ARG A 479 -8.49 37.24 1.44
CA ARG A 479 -7.75 38.00 0.43
C ARG A 479 -7.60 37.22 -0.88
N PHE A 480 -7.37 35.91 -0.82
CA PHE A 480 -7.32 35.04 -2.01
C PHE A 480 -8.67 35.02 -2.71
N ARG A 481 -9.75 34.69 -1.99
CA ARG A 481 -11.13 34.75 -2.51
C ARG A 481 -11.42 36.08 -3.21
N ASP A 482 -11.14 37.21 -2.54
CA ASP A 482 -11.43 38.55 -3.04
C ASP A 482 -10.62 38.85 -4.31
N THR A 483 -9.38 38.35 -4.41
CA THR A 483 -8.56 38.47 -5.60
C THR A 483 -9.19 37.79 -6.82
N PHE A 484 -9.77 36.60 -6.66
CA PHE A 484 -10.51 35.92 -7.73
C PHE A 484 -11.85 36.59 -8.04
N ALA A 485 -12.57 37.07 -7.01
CA ALA A 485 -13.83 37.78 -7.18
C ALA A 485 -13.65 39.08 -7.99
N ASP A 486 -12.62 39.86 -7.65
CA ASP A 486 -12.27 41.11 -8.33
C ASP A 486 -11.85 40.86 -9.79
N GLY A 487 -11.02 39.84 -10.03
CA GLY A 487 -10.58 39.47 -11.37
C GLY A 487 -11.74 39.00 -12.25
N ALA A 488 -12.63 38.17 -11.70
CA ALA A 488 -13.84 37.73 -12.41
C ALA A 488 -14.76 38.91 -12.75
N ALA A 489 -14.99 39.81 -11.78
CA ALA A 489 -15.82 41.00 -11.97
C ALA A 489 -15.24 41.93 -13.05
N ALA A 490 -13.92 42.12 -13.09
CA ALA A 490 -13.27 42.92 -14.13
C ALA A 490 -13.50 42.33 -15.53
N LEU A 491 -13.35 41.02 -15.70
CA LEU A 491 -13.59 40.34 -16.98
C LEU A 491 -15.07 40.38 -17.40
N GLU A 492 -15.99 40.18 -16.46
CA GLU A 492 -17.43 40.25 -16.67
C GLU A 492 -17.88 41.65 -17.11
N GLN A 493 -17.28 42.71 -16.55
CA GLN A 493 -17.53 44.10 -16.93
C GLN A 493 -16.89 44.48 -18.27
N LEU A 494 -15.68 43.98 -18.55
CA LEU A 494 -14.95 44.29 -19.78
C LEU A 494 -15.60 43.65 -21.02
N ARG A 495 -16.12 42.43 -20.88
CA ARG A 495 -16.70 41.67 -21.98
C ARG A 495 -17.79 42.42 -22.76
N PRO A 496 -18.86 42.98 -22.15
CA PRO A 496 -19.89 43.70 -22.90
C PRO A 496 -19.34 44.96 -23.58
N MET A 497 -18.43 45.70 -22.94
CA MET A 497 -17.77 46.86 -23.55
C MET A 497 -16.99 46.44 -24.80
N ALA A 498 -16.24 45.35 -24.71
CA ALA A 498 -15.44 44.90 -25.82
C ALA A 498 -16.28 44.27 -26.95
N ALA A 499 -17.38 43.59 -26.62
CA ALA A 499 -18.35 43.11 -27.60
C ALA A 499 -18.99 44.27 -28.39
N GLU A 500 -19.35 45.37 -27.71
CA GLU A 500 -19.84 46.59 -28.37
C GLU A 500 -18.79 47.16 -29.33
N ARG A 501 -17.53 47.31 -28.89
CA ARG A 501 -16.44 47.82 -29.73
C ARG A 501 -16.10 46.91 -30.90
N ALA A 502 -16.11 45.59 -30.70
CA ALA A 502 -15.94 44.60 -31.76
C ALA A 502 -17.05 44.70 -32.81
N ALA A 503 -18.31 44.86 -32.38
CA ALA A 503 -19.45 45.02 -33.28
C ALA A 503 -19.36 46.32 -34.11
N LEU A 504 -18.99 47.44 -33.47
CA LEU A 504 -18.77 48.72 -34.16
C LEU A 504 -17.62 48.62 -35.19
N PHE A 505 -16.52 47.96 -34.81
CA PHE A 505 -15.39 47.71 -35.71
C PHE A 505 -15.78 46.84 -36.91
N ALA A 506 -16.49 45.73 -36.67
CA ALA A 506 -16.97 44.84 -37.72
C ALA A 506 -17.92 45.54 -38.70
N GLY A 507 -18.80 46.41 -38.19
CA GLY A 507 -19.65 47.27 -39.04
C GLY A 507 -18.82 48.17 -39.96
N LYS A 508 -17.81 48.85 -39.42
CA LYS A 508 -16.91 49.72 -40.21
C LYS A 508 -16.05 48.95 -41.21
N LEU A 509 -15.60 47.74 -40.86
CA LEU A 509 -14.91 46.84 -41.77
C LEU A 509 -15.80 46.47 -42.97
N LEU A 510 -17.06 46.12 -42.73
CA LEU A 510 -18.02 45.78 -43.80
C LEU A 510 -18.33 46.98 -44.69
N ASP A 511 -18.52 48.17 -44.10
CA ASP A 511 -18.74 49.41 -44.86
C ASP A 511 -17.55 49.70 -45.79
N PHE A 512 -16.33 49.63 -45.25
CA PHE A 512 -15.09 49.86 -46.01
C PHE A 512 -14.89 48.80 -47.11
N GLU A 513 -15.18 47.53 -46.81
CA GLU A 513 -15.09 46.44 -47.79
C GLU A 513 -16.09 46.63 -48.94
N LYS A 514 -17.32 47.04 -48.63
CA LYS A 514 -18.34 47.34 -49.62
C LYS A 514 -17.92 48.50 -50.52
N GLU A 515 -17.38 49.57 -49.93
CA GLU A 515 -16.86 50.71 -50.68
C GLU A 515 -15.66 50.32 -51.54
N TYR A 516 -14.73 49.52 -51.02
CA TYR A 516 -13.57 49.00 -51.75
C TYR A 516 -13.97 48.16 -52.96
N ASN A 517 -14.85 47.18 -52.77
CA ASN A 517 -15.29 46.32 -53.86
C ASN A 517 -16.07 47.11 -54.92
N ALA A 518 -16.93 48.05 -54.50
CA ALA A 518 -17.68 48.91 -55.42
C ALA A 518 -16.76 49.85 -56.22
N SER A 519 -15.81 50.50 -55.55
CA SER A 519 -14.90 51.46 -56.16
C SER A 519 -13.85 50.79 -57.04
N SER A 520 -13.20 49.73 -56.57
CA SER A 520 -12.18 48.99 -57.35
C SER A 520 -12.76 48.24 -58.54
N GLY A 521 -13.95 47.64 -58.40
CA GLY A 521 -14.67 47.00 -59.50
C GLY A 521 -15.03 48.00 -60.60
N LYS A 522 -15.72 49.09 -60.23
CA LYS A 522 -16.07 50.15 -61.19
C LYS A 522 -14.84 50.79 -61.83
N TYR A 523 -13.77 51.02 -61.07
CA TYR A 523 -12.53 51.58 -61.59
C TYR A 523 -11.90 50.64 -62.63
N SER A 524 -11.82 49.34 -62.32
CA SER A 524 -11.26 48.34 -63.23
C SER A 524 -12.09 48.20 -64.51
N GLU A 525 -13.43 48.16 -64.39
CA GLU A 525 -14.33 48.10 -65.55
C GLU A 525 -14.20 49.34 -66.43
N LEU A 526 -14.21 50.54 -65.83
CA LEU A 526 -14.07 51.80 -66.54
C LEU A 526 -12.70 51.94 -67.23
N LEU A 527 -11.63 51.57 -66.53
CA LEU A 527 -10.26 51.60 -67.07
C LEU A 527 -10.08 50.56 -68.19
N GLN A 528 -10.61 49.34 -68.02
CA GLN A 528 -10.48 48.27 -69.02
C GLN A 528 -11.29 48.60 -70.29
N GLY A 529 -12.53 49.08 -70.13
CA GLY A 529 -13.39 49.50 -71.24
C GLY A 529 -12.84 50.69 -72.02
N ASN A 530 -11.94 51.48 -71.42
CA ASN A 530 -11.31 52.64 -72.04
C ASN A 530 -9.77 52.53 -72.09
N SER A 531 -9.22 51.32 -72.12
CA SER A 531 -7.78 51.08 -71.94
C SER A 531 -6.90 51.81 -72.97
N ALA A 532 -7.29 51.79 -74.24
CA ALA A 532 -6.59 52.51 -75.30
C ALA A 532 -6.66 54.04 -75.12
N LEU A 533 -7.81 54.58 -74.69
CA LEU A 533 -7.96 56.02 -74.40
C LEU A 533 -7.17 56.43 -73.14
N ALA A 534 -7.12 55.56 -72.12
CA ALA A 534 -6.32 55.78 -70.91
C ALA A 534 -4.82 55.78 -71.21
N GLU A 535 -4.35 54.88 -72.07
CA GLU A 535 -2.97 54.84 -72.54
C GLU A 535 -2.63 56.07 -73.40
N TYR A 536 -3.52 56.48 -74.31
CA TYR A 536 -3.40 57.71 -75.10
C TYR A 536 -3.23 58.95 -74.20
N ALA A 537 -3.95 58.99 -73.10
CA ALA A 537 -3.93 60.09 -72.14
C ALA A 537 -2.83 59.97 -71.06
N ALA A 538 -2.00 58.92 -71.11
CA ALA A 538 -1.02 58.60 -70.08
C ALA A 538 -1.61 58.52 -68.65
N ILE A 539 -2.86 58.06 -68.52
CA ILE A 539 -3.51 57.85 -67.22
C ILE A 539 -2.88 56.61 -66.57
N LYS A 540 -2.16 56.82 -65.47
CA LYS A 540 -1.57 55.73 -64.70
C LYS A 540 -2.67 54.97 -63.93
N PRO A 541 -2.68 53.62 -63.96
CA PRO A 541 -3.60 52.84 -63.14
C PRO A 541 -3.44 53.18 -61.66
N TYR A 542 -4.55 53.38 -60.96
CA TYR A 542 -4.56 53.57 -59.50
C TYR A 542 -4.27 52.23 -58.80
N ASP A 543 -3.35 52.25 -57.85
CA ASP A 543 -2.97 51.07 -57.09
C ASP A 543 -3.80 50.95 -55.79
N PHE A 544 -4.79 50.06 -55.83
CA PHE A 544 -5.61 49.68 -54.68
C PHE A 544 -4.89 48.79 -53.64
N SER A 545 -3.58 48.52 -53.80
CA SER A 545 -2.80 47.65 -52.90
C SER A 545 -2.84 48.10 -51.44
N ARG A 546 -2.88 49.42 -51.18
CA ARG A 546 -2.92 49.96 -49.82
C ARG A 546 -4.24 49.68 -49.12
N GLN A 547 -5.37 49.97 -49.76
CA GLN A 547 -6.71 49.66 -49.20
C GLN A 547 -6.90 48.16 -49.04
N ARG A 548 -6.35 47.35 -49.98
CA ARG A 548 -6.33 45.90 -49.85
C ARG A 548 -5.50 45.43 -48.65
N ALA A 549 -4.33 46.03 -48.42
CA ALA A 549 -3.49 45.71 -47.28
C ALA A 549 -4.20 46.06 -45.97
N GLU A 550 -4.91 47.19 -45.92
CA GLU A 550 -5.71 47.59 -44.76
C GLU A 550 -6.89 46.65 -44.50
N LEU A 551 -7.65 46.26 -45.53
CA LEU A 551 -8.69 45.22 -45.42
C LEU A 551 -8.12 43.90 -44.91
N THR A 552 -6.95 43.51 -45.42
CA THR A 552 -6.26 42.27 -45.00
C THR A 552 -5.87 42.35 -43.53
N TYR A 553 -5.32 43.48 -43.10
CA TYR A 553 -5.00 43.74 -41.69
C TYR A 553 -6.25 43.68 -40.80
N ALA A 554 -7.30 44.42 -41.16
CA ALA A 554 -8.53 44.51 -40.37
C ALA A 554 -9.28 43.16 -40.29
N ARG A 555 -9.31 42.38 -41.37
CA ARG A 555 -9.83 40.99 -41.35
C ARG A 555 -8.96 40.07 -40.49
N GLY A 556 -7.64 40.21 -40.59
CA GLY A 556 -6.70 39.49 -39.73
C GLY A 556 -6.95 39.81 -38.26
N LEU A 557 -7.20 41.09 -37.94
CA LEU A 557 -7.51 41.55 -36.59
C LEU A 557 -8.88 41.02 -36.10
N ALA A 558 -9.91 40.97 -36.95
CA ALA A 558 -11.22 40.40 -36.59
C ALA A 558 -11.17 38.87 -36.40
N ALA A 559 -10.23 38.18 -37.07
CA ALA A 559 -10.07 36.73 -37.00
C ALA A 559 -9.06 36.27 -35.93
N ALA A 560 -8.15 37.15 -35.48
CA ALA A 560 -7.09 36.77 -34.55
C ALA A 560 -7.63 36.51 -33.14
N GLU A 561 -7.34 35.33 -32.60
CA GLU A 561 -7.84 34.86 -31.29
C GLU A 561 -7.53 35.78 -30.11
N LYS A 562 -6.45 36.56 -30.20
CA LYS A 562 -6.02 37.51 -29.15
C LYS A 562 -6.47 38.95 -29.39
N SER A 563 -7.26 39.19 -30.43
CA SER A 563 -7.73 40.53 -30.76
C SER A 563 -9.08 40.81 -30.12
N PHE A 564 -9.24 42.02 -29.59
CA PHE A 564 -10.50 42.49 -29.03
C PHE A 564 -11.67 42.42 -30.03
N ALA A 565 -11.37 42.49 -31.33
CA ALA A 565 -12.36 42.45 -32.40
C ALA A 565 -12.84 41.02 -32.72
N SER A 566 -12.24 39.98 -32.13
CA SER A 566 -12.58 38.59 -32.42
C SER A 566 -13.58 38.01 -31.41
N GLN A 567 -14.50 37.17 -31.91
CA GLN A 567 -15.41 36.43 -31.05
C GLN A 567 -14.67 35.43 -30.14
N ALA A 568 -13.53 34.90 -30.59
CA ALA A 568 -12.72 33.97 -29.82
C ALA A 568 -12.14 34.64 -28.56
N TRP A 569 -11.63 35.87 -28.68
CA TRP A 569 -11.16 36.63 -27.51
C TRP A 569 -12.31 36.96 -26.55
N LEU A 570 -13.47 37.38 -27.04
CA LEU A 570 -14.65 37.64 -26.19
C LEU A 570 -15.12 36.39 -25.42
N ASN A 571 -15.03 35.22 -26.06
CA ASN A 571 -15.31 33.94 -25.41
C ASN A 571 -14.22 33.61 -24.39
N SER A 572 -12.95 33.92 -24.69
CA SER A 572 -11.85 33.73 -23.74
C SER A 572 -12.07 34.53 -22.45
N LEU A 573 -12.49 35.81 -22.54
CA LEU A 573 -12.82 36.62 -21.34
C LEU A 573 -13.89 35.96 -20.48
N GLN A 574 -14.92 35.38 -21.10
CA GLN A 574 -15.98 34.68 -20.38
C GLN A 574 -15.48 33.40 -19.69
N GLN A 575 -14.69 32.58 -20.40
CA GLN A 575 -14.13 31.35 -19.84
C GLN A 575 -13.18 31.65 -18.68
N SER A 576 -12.34 32.67 -18.87
CA SER A 576 -11.46 33.26 -17.88
C SER A 576 -12.22 33.70 -16.62
N ALA A 577 -13.33 34.45 -16.78
CA ALA A 577 -14.16 34.85 -15.66
C ALA A 577 -14.77 33.64 -14.93
N LEU A 578 -15.30 32.66 -15.68
CA LEU A 578 -15.86 31.43 -15.11
C LEU A 578 -14.82 30.63 -14.32
N GLN A 579 -13.57 30.58 -14.80
CA GLN A 579 -12.48 29.90 -14.10
C GLN A 579 -12.17 30.60 -12.76
N LEU A 580 -12.06 31.92 -12.75
CA LEU A 580 -11.85 32.69 -11.52
C LEU A 580 -13.04 32.53 -10.54
N ARG A 581 -14.28 32.51 -11.02
CA ARG A 581 -15.47 32.27 -10.18
C ARG A 581 -15.47 30.89 -9.52
N ARG A 582 -14.92 29.85 -10.17
CA ARG A 582 -14.79 28.52 -9.55
C ARG A 582 -13.82 28.53 -8.37
N GLU A 583 -12.66 29.17 -8.54
CA GLU A 583 -11.67 29.33 -7.46
C GLU A 583 -12.23 30.18 -6.31
N GLN A 584 -12.93 31.28 -6.63
CA GLN A 584 -13.65 32.08 -5.63
C GLN A 584 -14.64 31.23 -4.83
N LYS A 585 -15.51 30.48 -5.51
CA LYS A 585 -16.54 29.66 -4.87
C LYS A 585 -15.94 28.60 -3.94
N ALA A 586 -14.84 27.97 -4.37
CA ALA A 586 -14.16 26.99 -3.55
C ALA A 586 -13.59 27.63 -2.27
N TRP A 587 -13.00 28.83 -2.37
CA TRP A 587 -12.58 29.59 -1.19
C TRP A 587 -13.76 30.00 -0.28
N ASP A 588 -14.91 30.37 -0.83
CA ASP A 588 -16.12 30.68 -0.04
C ASP A 588 -16.59 29.47 0.78
N GLU A 589 -16.58 28.28 0.19
CA GLU A 589 -16.93 27.02 0.85
C GLU A 589 -15.93 26.67 1.96
N GLU A 590 -14.63 26.79 1.70
CA GLU A 590 -13.58 26.54 2.70
C GLU A 590 -13.60 27.54 3.86
N LEU A 591 -13.79 28.84 3.57
CA LEU A 591 -13.91 29.87 4.60
C LEU A 591 -15.10 29.58 5.52
N LYS A 592 -16.24 29.19 4.95
CA LYS A 592 -17.43 28.80 5.72
C LYS A 592 -17.16 27.58 6.60
N ALA A 593 -16.45 26.57 6.08
CA ALA A 593 -16.10 25.36 6.84
C ALA A 593 -15.13 25.66 7.99
N ASN A 594 -14.09 26.47 7.76
CA ASN A 594 -13.14 26.89 8.78
C ASN A 594 -13.80 27.80 9.85
N ASP A 595 -14.61 28.78 9.45
CA ASP A 595 -15.34 29.64 10.38
C ASP A 595 -16.29 28.81 11.27
N ALA A 596 -17.00 27.83 10.69
CA ALA A 596 -17.86 26.92 11.44
C ALA A 596 -17.08 26.06 12.43
N TYR A 597 -15.94 25.49 12.00
CA TYR A 597 -15.06 24.70 12.87
C TYR A 597 -14.53 25.51 14.05
N LEU A 598 -14.08 26.74 13.81
CA LEU A 598 -13.59 27.62 14.87
C LEU A 598 -14.72 28.05 15.80
N ALA A 599 -15.90 28.39 15.28
CA ALA A 599 -17.05 28.73 16.11
C ALA A 599 -17.43 27.60 17.07
N GLU A 600 -17.36 26.35 16.60
CA GLU A 600 -17.73 25.17 17.38
C GLU A 600 -16.62 24.74 18.35
N PHE A 601 -15.36 24.75 17.91
CA PHE A 601 -14.27 24.04 18.59
C PHE A 601 -13.11 24.92 19.10
N LYS A 602 -13.15 26.26 18.94
CA LYS A 602 -12.10 27.14 19.46
C LYS A 602 -11.84 26.98 20.97
N THR A 603 -12.87 26.61 21.74
CA THR A 603 -12.76 26.36 23.19
C THR A 603 -12.56 24.89 23.56
N SER A 604 -12.52 23.99 22.57
CA SER A 604 -12.35 22.55 22.81
C SER A 604 -11.01 22.18 23.46
N PRO A 605 -9.87 22.82 23.14
CA PRO A 605 -8.63 22.59 23.89
C PRO A 605 -8.80 22.84 25.39
N ASP A 606 -9.45 23.95 25.77
CA ASP A 606 -9.70 24.29 27.17
C ASP A 606 -10.69 23.32 27.83
N LYS A 607 -11.76 22.94 27.11
CA LYS A 607 -12.71 21.92 27.58
C LYS A 607 -12.04 20.57 27.80
N ALA A 608 -11.15 20.15 26.89
CA ALA A 608 -10.38 18.93 27.03
C ALA A 608 -9.40 19.01 28.21
N ALA A 609 -8.67 20.12 28.35
CA ALA A 609 -7.77 20.36 29.47
C ALA A 609 -8.50 20.33 30.82
N ALA A 610 -9.70 20.94 30.90
CA ALA A 610 -10.54 20.91 32.10
C ALA A 610 -11.01 19.49 32.45
N LEU A 611 -11.41 18.68 31.45
CA LEU A 611 -11.80 17.29 31.65
C LEU A 611 -10.61 16.42 32.12
N ILE A 612 -9.41 16.67 31.59
CA ILE A 612 -8.17 15.97 31.97
C ILE A 612 -7.79 16.27 33.42
N LYS A 613 -7.79 17.54 33.81
CA LYS A 613 -7.46 17.97 35.17
C LYS A 613 -8.51 17.46 36.18
N GLY A 614 -9.79 17.53 35.83
CA GLY A 614 -10.87 17.06 36.69
C GLY A 614 -10.93 17.75 38.06
N GLY A 615 -11.85 17.29 38.91
CA GLY A 615 -11.99 17.71 40.29
C GLY A 615 -12.72 16.62 41.08
N GLY A 616 -12.05 15.96 42.02
CA GLY A 616 -12.60 14.83 42.77
C GLY A 616 -11.53 13.98 43.45
N ALA A 617 -11.92 12.86 44.05
CA ALA A 617 -11.06 11.94 44.82
C ALA A 617 -10.12 11.04 43.96
N GLY A 618 -10.07 11.26 42.64
CA GLY A 618 -9.15 10.57 41.72
C GLY A 618 -7.86 11.36 41.48
N PRO A 619 -6.96 10.86 40.61
CA PRO A 619 -5.75 11.59 40.24
C PRO A 619 -6.09 12.97 39.67
N ALA A 620 -5.35 13.99 40.12
CA ALA A 620 -5.57 15.41 39.80
C ALA A 620 -5.30 15.77 38.33
N ASP A 621 -4.73 14.86 37.56
CA ASP A 621 -4.64 14.92 36.10
C ASP A 621 -4.81 13.49 35.56
N LEU A 622 -5.49 13.32 34.42
CA LEU A 622 -5.66 12.04 33.72
C LEU A 622 -4.50 11.71 32.77
N THR A 623 -3.26 11.82 33.23
CA THR A 623 -2.11 11.43 32.42
C THR A 623 -1.82 9.94 32.55
N ALA A 624 -1.10 9.38 31.57
CA ALA A 624 -0.61 8.00 31.64
C ALA A 624 0.15 7.75 32.96
N ASP A 625 1.03 8.68 33.32
CA ASP A 625 1.89 8.54 34.51
C ASP A 625 1.09 8.64 35.80
N THR A 626 0.16 9.59 35.92
CA THR A 626 -0.66 9.73 37.13
C THR A 626 -1.63 8.56 37.30
N LEU A 627 -2.18 8.01 36.20
CA LEU A 627 -3.03 6.83 36.25
C LEU A 627 -2.25 5.55 36.55
N ASN A 628 -1.07 5.38 35.95
CA ASN A 628 -0.20 4.24 36.28
C ASN A 628 0.28 4.32 37.73
N LYS A 629 0.62 5.52 38.21
CA LYS A 629 0.98 5.76 39.61
C LYS A 629 -0.20 5.45 40.54
N TYR A 630 -1.39 5.98 40.24
CA TYR A 630 -2.61 5.68 40.99
C TYR A 630 -2.92 4.18 40.99
N TYR A 631 -2.77 3.50 39.86
CA TYR A 631 -2.92 2.04 39.81
C TYR A 631 -1.87 1.32 40.66
N ALA A 632 -0.59 1.65 40.49
CA ALA A 632 0.49 1.00 41.23
C ALA A 632 0.35 1.20 42.75
N GLU A 633 0.08 2.44 43.19
CA GLU A 633 0.05 2.82 44.61
C GLU A 633 -1.27 2.46 45.30
N GLU A 634 -2.42 2.62 44.65
CA GLU A 634 -3.73 2.52 45.31
C GLU A 634 -4.49 1.23 44.97
N LEU A 635 -4.17 0.55 43.86
CA LEU A 635 -5.04 -0.49 43.29
C LEU A 635 -4.33 -1.83 43.07
N SER A 636 -3.06 -1.84 42.67
CA SER A 636 -2.38 -3.01 42.12
C SER A 636 -2.24 -4.13 43.14
N GLU A 637 -1.95 -3.79 44.40
CA GLU A 637 -1.85 -4.76 45.49
C GLU A 637 -3.21 -5.39 45.77
N LEU A 638 -4.28 -4.59 45.87
CA LEU A 638 -5.61 -5.11 46.19
C LEU A 638 -6.16 -5.96 45.06
N VAL A 639 -6.08 -5.49 43.81
CA VAL A 639 -6.55 -6.22 42.62
C VAL A 639 -5.76 -7.53 42.44
N GLY A 640 -4.42 -7.48 42.53
CA GLY A 640 -3.58 -8.67 42.44
C GLY A 640 -3.86 -9.66 43.58
N LEU A 641 -4.12 -9.16 44.79
CA LEU A 641 -4.52 -9.99 45.92
C LEU A 641 -5.84 -10.70 45.65
N ILE A 642 -6.82 -10.02 45.06
CA ILE A 642 -8.15 -10.59 44.77
C ILE A 642 -8.08 -11.67 43.69
N ASP A 643 -7.32 -11.45 42.62
CA ASP A 643 -7.16 -12.46 41.57
C ASP A 643 -6.47 -13.72 42.12
N ARG A 644 -5.43 -13.55 42.95
CA ARG A 644 -4.79 -14.66 43.69
C ARG A 644 -5.76 -15.34 44.65
N SER A 645 -6.63 -14.57 45.31
CA SER A 645 -7.64 -15.08 46.25
C SER A 645 -8.74 -15.87 45.54
N ALA A 646 -9.22 -15.39 44.41
CA ALA A 646 -10.24 -16.05 43.60
C ALA A 646 -9.74 -17.39 43.07
N LEU A 647 -8.46 -17.48 42.67
CA LEU A 647 -7.79 -18.73 42.30
C LEU A 647 -7.67 -19.69 43.49
N LEU A 648 -7.30 -19.21 44.67
CA LEU A 648 -7.21 -20.04 45.88
C LEU A 648 -8.59 -20.62 46.27
N LEU A 649 -9.63 -19.80 46.21
CA LEU A 649 -11.02 -20.18 46.51
C LEU A 649 -11.70 -20.97 45.38
N ASP A 650 -11.03 -21.21 44.25
CA ASP A 650 -11.58 -22.04 43.18
C ASP A 650 -11.78 -23.49 43.66
N GLU A 651 -12.89 -24.09 43.25
CA GLU A 651 -13.25 -25.47 43.60
C GLU A 651 -12.23 -26.50 43.10
N LYS A 652 -11.52 -26.20 42.00
CA LYS A 652 -10.51 -27.05 41.37
C LYS A 652 -9.13 -26.94 42.00
N THR A 653 -8.88 -25.88 42.77
CA THR A 653 -7.64 -25.75 43.52
C THR A 653 -7.61 -26.78 44.64
N ARG A 654 -6.48 -27.39 44.92
CA ARG A 654 -6.23 -28.40 45.95
C ARG A 654 -5.00 -27.94 46.74
N ALA A 655 -5.20 -27.06 47.72
CA ALA A 655 -4.08 -26.44 48.42
C ALA A 655 -3.21 -27.42 49.24
N GLY A 656 -3.71 -28.62 49.56
CA GLY A 656 -2.93 -29.70 50.17
C GLY A 656 -1.93 -30.38 49.22
N ASP A 657 -2.04 -30.12 47.92
CA ASP A 657 -1.08 -30.58 46.92
C ASP A 657 0.00 -29.52 46.69
N ALA A 658 1.12 -29.66 47.40
CA ALA A 658 2.27 -28.77 47.28
C ALA A 658 2.88 -28.73 45.86
N SER A 659 2.48 -29.65 44.97
CA SER A 659 2.90 -29.67 43.57
C SER A 659 1.97 -28.88 42.63
N GLN A 660 0.80 -28.43 43.09
CA GLN A 660 -0.13 -27.69 42.25
C GLN A 660 0.34 -26.25 42.03
N VAL A 661 0.77 -25.99 40.80
CA VAL A 661 1.13 -24.65 40.29
C VAL A 661 -0.10 -23.98 39.69
N LEU A 662 -0.41 -22.79 40.17
CA LEU A 662 -1.44 -21.90 39.62
C LEU A 662 -0.75 -20.82 38.79
N TYR A 663 -1.28 -20.54 37.61
CA TYR A 663 -0.75 -19.51 36.72
C TYR A 663 -1.65 -18.28 36.77
N LEU A 664 -1.09 -17.13 37.15
CA LEU A 664 -1.76 -15.84 37.12
C LEU A 664 -0.81 -14.81 36.50
N ASP A 665 -1.24 -14.15 35.43
CA ASP A 665 -0.49 -13.09 34.74
C ASP A 665 0.97 -13.45 34.38
N GLY A 666 1.23 -14.72 34.07
CA GLY A 666 2.57 -15.23 33.73
C GLY A 666 3.44 -15.60 34.94
N GLU A 667 2.96 -15.40 36.17
CA GLU A 667 3.59 -15.88 37.40
C GLU A 667 3.12 -17.30 37.72
N SER A 668 4.06 -18.16 38.12
CA SER A 668 3.80 -19.51 38.65
C SER A 668 3.74 -19.43 40.18
N LEU A 669 2.54 -19.55 40.75
CA LEU A 669 2.28 -19.45 42.18
C LEU A 669 1.91 -20.83 42.72
N ARG A 670 2.51 -21.29 43.83
CA ARG A 670 2.07 -22.55 44.45
C ARG A 670 0.83 -22.32 45.30
N ALA A 671 -0.15 -23.22 45.22
CA ALA A 671 -1.37 -23.11 46.02
C ALA A 671 -1.10 -23.01 47.53
N SER A 672 -0.06 -23.71 48.01
CA SER A 672 0.39 -23.68 49.41
C SER A 672 1.05 -22.35 49.83
N GLU A 673 1.68 -21.64 48.90
CA GLU A 673 2.29 -20.32 49.17
C GLU A 673 1.20 -19.24 49.29
N LEU A 674 0.15 -19.36 48.49
CA LEU A 674 -1.01 -18.47 48.55
C LEU A 674 -1.83 -18.65 49.83
N SER A 675 -2.06 -19.90 50.27
CA SER A 675 -2.80 -20.18 51.51
C SER A 675 -2.03 -19.77 52.78
N ALA A 676 -0.70 -19.74 52.72
CA ALA A 676 0.15 -19.30 53.83
C ALA A 676 0.16 -17.77 54.03
N SER A 677 -0.37 -16.98 53.08
CA SER A 677 -0.46 -15.53 53.21
C SER A 677 -1.43 -15.14 54.34
N LEU A 678 -0.94 -14.39 55.34
CA LEU A 678 -1.75 -13.90 56.47
C LEU A 678 -3.02 -13.16 56.02
N SER A 679 -2.96 -12.46 54.88
CA SER A 679 -4.08 -11.71 54.32
C SER A 679 -5.21 -12.59 53.75
N LEU A 680 -4.95 -13.87 53.49
CA LEU A 680 -5.89 -14.83 52.88
C LEU A 680 -6.19 -16.02 53.81
N LYS A 681 -5.75 -15.92 55.06
CA LYS A 681 -5.74 -17.04 56.00
C LYS A 681 -7.13 -17.50 56.44
N THR A 682 -8.13 -16.61 56.42
CA THR A 682 -9.51 -16.90 56.87
C THR A 682 -10.54 -16.37 55.88
N LEU A 683 -11.73 -16.98 55.82
CA LEU A 683 -12.85 -16.45 55.02
C LEU A 683 -13.27 -15.05 55.45
N LYS A 684 -13.10 -14.69 56.73
CA LYS A 684 -13.32 -13.33 57.22
C LYS A 684 -12.37 -12.34 56.55
N ASN A 685 -11.08 -12.68 56.43
CA ASN A 685 -10.11 -11.81 55.74
C ASN A 685 -10.48 -11.65 54.27
N HIS A 686 -10.94 -12.72 53.61
CA HIS A 686 -11.44 -12.63 52.23
C HIS A 686 -12.65 -11.69 52.10
N ALA A 687 -13.62 -11.78 53.03
CA ALA A 687 -14.78 -10.90 53.07
C ALA A 687 -14.41 -9.42 53.34
N ASP A 688 -13.48 -9.17 54.26
CA ASP A 688 -12.96 -7.84 54.56
C ASP A 688 -12.30 -7.21 53.31
N ARG A 689 -11.48 -7.98 52.58
CA ARG A 689 -10.85 -7.54 51.31
C ARG A 689 -11.88 -7.31 50.19
N ALA A 690 -12.93 -8.12 50.09
CA ALA A 690 -14.03 -7.86 49.17
C ALA A 690 -14.75 -6.53 49.52
N GLY A 691 -14.87 -6.20 50.81
CA GLY A 691 -15.39 -4.93 51.29
C GLY A 691 -14.51 -3.72 50.92
N GLU A 692 -13.18 -3.87 51.03
CA GLU A 692 -12.21 -2.85 50.59
C GLU A 692 -12.31 -2.60 49.08
N LEU A 693 -12.35 -3.66 48.27
CA LEU A 693 -12.52 -3.55 46.82
C LEU A 693 -13.84 -2.85 46.46
N LYS A 694 -14.93 -3.16 47.18
CA LYS A 694 -16.21 -2.49 46.97
C LYS A 694 -16.12 -0.99 47.22
N LYS A 695 -15.48 -0.54 48.31
CA LYS A 695 -15.28 0.89 48.59
C LYS A 695 -14.44 1.56 47.49
N MET A 696 -13.42 0.86 47.03
CA MET A 696 -12.52 1.33 45.98
C MET A 696 -13.22 1.48 44.61
N ILE A 697 -14.10 0.54 44.25
CA ILE A 697 -14.98 0.64 43.08
C ILE A 697 -15.85 1.89 43.16
N GLU A 698 -16.43 2.20 44.33
CA GLU A 698 -17.23 3.42 44.51
C GLU A 698 -16.37 4.70 44.39
N THR A 699 -15.13 4.69 44.89
CA THR A 699 -14.17 5.79 44.67
C THR A 699 -13.85 5.98 43.20
N LEU A 700 -13.64 4.90 42.44
CA LEU A 700 -13.40 4.95 40.99
C LEU A 700 -14.61 5.47 40.21
N LYS A 701 -15.83 5.07 40.59
CA LYS A 701 -17.07 5.62 40.02
C LYS A 701 -17.19 7.12 40.29
N ALA A 702 -16.89 7.55 41.52
CA ALA A 702 -16.93 8.96 41.89
C ALA A 702 -15.89 9.81 41.14
N ALA A 703 -14.75 9.22 40.75
CA ALA A 703 -13.72 9.89 39.95
C ALA A 703 -14.08 10.07 38.46
N ASP A 704 -15.16 9.44 37.97
CA ASP A 704 -15.69 9.50 36.59
C ASP A 704 -14.60 9.43 35.51
N ILE A 705 -13.58 8.58 35.70
CA ILE A 705 -12.42 8.51 34.79
C ILE A 705 -12.88 8.10 33.38
N GLU A 706 -13.76 7.09 33.28
CA GLU A 706 -14.33 6.63 32.02
C GLU A 706 -15.23 7.69 31.36
N GLY A 707 -16.09 8.37 32.13
CA GLY A 707 -16.98 9.40 31.57
C GLY A 707 -16.22 10.64 31.10
N ARG A 708 -15.15 11.05 31.79
CA ARG A 708 -14.26 12.13 31.33
C ARG A 708 -13.50 11.74 30.06
N ALA A 709 -12.92 10.54 30.01
CA ALA A 709 -12.26 10.03 28.82
C ALA A 709 -13.22 9.93 27.62
N ALA A 710 -14.43 9.41 27.83
CA ALA A 710 -15.47 9.32 26.81
C ALA A 710 -15.89 10.70 26.29
N LYS A 711 -16.01 11.71 27.16
CA LYS A 711 -16.31 13.10 26.75
C LYS A 711 -15.20 13.70 25.88
N VAL A 712 -13.92 13.46 26.21
CA VAL A 712 -12.80 13.93 25.36
C VAL A 712 -12.75 13.17 24.03
N ALA A 713 -13.02 11.86 24.03
CA ALA A 713 -13.12 11.07 22.79
C ALA A 713 -14.28 11.52 21.90
N ALA A 714 -15.44 11.86 22.49
CA ALA A 714 -16.58 12.42 21.77
C ALA A 714 -16.26 13.80 21.16
N LEU A 715 -15.58 14.67 21.91
CA LEU A 715 -15.06 15.94 21.39
C LEU A 715 -14.08 15.72 20.24
N ALA A 716 -13.17 14.75 20.36
CA ALA A 716 -12.22 14.40 19.31
C ALA A 716 -12.91 13.90 18.05
N ALA A 717 -13.93 13.05 18.19
CA ALA A 717 -14.73 12.53 17.08
C ALA A 717 -15.50 13.65 16.38
N ALA A 718 -16.14 14.55 17.13
CA ALA A 718 -16.84 15.71 16.58
C ALA A 718 -15.89 16.65 15.84
N MET A 719 -14.73 16.96 16.45
CA MET A 719 -13.68 17.75 15.80
C MET A 719 -13.15 17.07 14.53
N GLY A 720 -12.95 15.74 14.55
CA GLY A 720 -12.51 14.98 13.39
C GLY A 720 -13.52 15.04 12.23
N GLN A 721 -14.81 14.88 12.52
CA GLN A 721 -15.88 14.99 11.51
C GLN A 721 -15.96 16.39 10.90
N ALA A 722 -15.83 17.44 11.71
CA ALA A 722 -15.85 18.81 11.22
C ALA A 722 -14.58 19.17 10.44
N ALA A 723 -13.41 18.73 10.92
CA ALA A 723 -12.13 18.89 10.23
C ALA A 723 -12.11 18.16 8.88
N GLY A 724 -12.77 17.00 8.76
CA GLY A 724 -12.88 16.26 7.51
C GLY A 724 -13.68 16.98 6.42
N LYS A 725 -14.43 18.04 6.76
CA LYS A 725 -15.14 18.91 5.80
C LYS A 725 -14.29 20.07 5.29
N ILE A 726 -13.08 20.24 5.81
CA ILE A 726 -12.16 21.33 5.46
C ILE A 726 -11.07 20.74 4.57
N ALA A 727 -11.05 21.10 3.29
CA ALA A 727 -9.97 20.66 2.39
C ALA A 727 -8.71 21.52 2.56
N VAL A 728 -8.87 22.79 2.94
CA VAL A 728 -7.77 23.73 3.21
C VAL A 728 -7.95 24.32 4.61
N MET A 729 -7.22 23.75 5.58
CA MET A 729 -7.30 24.17 6.97
C MET A 729 -6.55 25.49 7.17
N SER A 730 -7.23 26.47 7.75
CA SER A 730 -6.60 27.74 8.13
C SER A 730 -5.58 27.51 9.24
N LEU A 731 -4.62 28.43 9.37
CA LEU A 731 -3.64 28.39 10.46
C LEU A 731 -4.34 28.35 11.83
N GLU A 732 -5.36 29.17 12.05
CA GLU A 732 -6.10 29.26 13.31
C GLU A 732 -6.85 27.95 13.63
N ALA A 733 -7.46 27.33 12.61
CA ALA A 733 -8.13 26.03 12.75
C ALA A 733 -7.11 24.91 13.04
N GLY A 734 -5.96 24.95 12.36
CA GLY A 734 -4.83 24.05 12.57
C GLY A 734 -4.24 24.16 13.98
N GLU A 735 -4.01 25.38 14.47
CA GLU A 735 -3.55 25.66 15.84
C GLU A 735 -4.56 25.19 16.87
N THR A 736 -5.87 25.42 16.65
CA THR A 736 -6.94 24.91 17.53
C THR A 736 -6.92 23.38 17.59
N ARG A 737 -6.79 22.72 16.43
CA ARG A 737 -6.68 21.26 16.35
C ARG A 737 -5.42 20.75 17.05
N GLN A 738 -4.28 21.38 16.81
CA GLN A 738 -3.01 21.00 17.41
C GLN A 738 -3.02 21.20 18.94
N ALA A 739 -3.60 22.30 19.42
CA ALA A 739 -3.79 22.54 20.84
C ALA A 739 -4.71 21.49 21.47
N PHE A 740 -5.78 21.09 20.76
CA PHE A 740 -6.64 20.01 21.20
C PHE A 740 -5.91 18.67 21.21
N GLU A 741 -5.14 18.33 20.18
CA GLU A 741 -4.35 17.08 20.14
C GLU A 741 -3.21 17.09 21.17
N ALA A 742 -2.63 18.25 21.48
CA ALA A 742 -1.67 18.42 22.57
C ALA A 742 -2.33 18.23 23.94
N ALA A 743 -3.56 18.70 24.13
CA ALA A 743 -4.35 18.40 25.32
C ALA A 743 -4.70 16.90 25.37
N ARG A 744 -5.22 16.34 24.27
CA ARG A 744 -5.63 14.95 24.14
C ARG A 744 -4.47 13.97 24.27
N SER A 745 -3.29 14.23 23.75
CA SER A 745 -2.13 13.34 23.88
C SER A 745 -1.65 13.18 25.32
N ARG A 746 -2.06 14.08 26.23
CA ARG A 746 -1.86 13.87 27.67
C ARG A 746 -2.73 12.74 28.20
N LEU A 747 -3.85 12.41 27.55
CA LEU A 747 -4.63 11.20 27.79
C LEU A 747 -3.90 10.01 27.17
N ALA A 748 -3.53 9.02 27.99
CA ALA A 748 -2.94 7.79 27.50
C ALA A 748 -3.90 7.10 26.52
N GLU A 749 -3.45 6.80 25.29
CA GLU A 749 -4.13 5.79 24.48
C GLU A 749 -4.15 4.48 25.28
N GLY A 750 -5.33 4.08 25.76
CA GLY A 750 -5.49 2.95 26.68
C GLY A 750 -5.76 3.33 28.14
N LEU A 751 -6.39 4.48 28.42
CA LEU A 751 -6.80 4.96 29.76
C LEU A 751 -7.45 3.94 30.72
N ILE A 752 -8.02 2.85 30.21
CA ILE A 752 -8.67 1.81 31.00
C ILE A 752 -7.80 0.54 31.08
N THR A 753 -6.81 0.39 30.19
CA THR A 753 -5.85 -0.72 30.15
C THR A 753 -4.54 -0.30 30.81
N CYS A 754 -4.27 -0.79 32.02
CA CYS A 754 -2.97 -0.53 32.64
C CYS A 754 -1.87 -1.26 31.88
N ARG A 755 -0.71 -0.62 31.74
CA ARG A 755 0.40 -1.05 30.86
C ARG A 755 1.21 -2.24 31.38
N THR A 756 0.66 -3.06 32.28
CA THR A 756 1.32 -4.28 32.79
C THR A 756 1.26 -5.41 31.76
N ALA A 757 2.03 -6.48 31.97
CA ALA A 757 2.47 -7.45 30.97
C ALA A 757 1.38 -8.10 30.09
N SER A 758 0.11 -8.12 30.51
CA SER A 758 -1.03 -8.43 29.63
C SER A 758 -1.63 -7.15 29.06
N LYS A 759 -1.22 -6.74 27.85
CA LYS A 759 -1.62 -5.48 27.18
C LYS A 759 -3.13 -5.23 26.99
N ASN A 760 -4.02 -6.14 27.43
CA ASN A 760 -5.45 -6.14 27.12
C ASN A 760 -6.38 -6.14 28.34
N THR A 761 -5.89 -6.09 29.59
CA THR A 761 -6.77 -6.14 30.76
C THR A 761 -7.16 -4.74 31.21
N ALA A 762 -8.46 -4.45 31.24
CA ALA A 762 -9.03 -3.18 31.66
C ALA A 762 -8.97 -3.02 33.21
N CYS A 763 -7.83 -2.65 33.78
CA CYS A 763 -7.59 -2.70 35.23
C CYS A 763 -8.27 -1.57 36.04
N LEU A 764 -8.76 -0.51 35.40
CA LEU A 764 -9.39 0.64 36.08
C LEU A 764 -10.90 0.78 35.81
N SER A 765 -11.51 -0.14 35.06
CA SER A 765 -12.94 -0.04 34.79
C SER A 765 -13.74 -0.45 36.04
N PRO A 766 -14.61 0.43 36.58
CA PRO A 766 -15.49 0.06 37.68
C PRO A 766 -16.30 -1.19 37.36
N ALA A 767 -16.79 -1.33 36.12
CA ALA A 767 -17.58 -2.48 35.69
C ALA A 767 -16.74 -3.78 35.66
N ALA A 768 -15.47 -3.73 35.22
CA ALA A 768 -14.60 -4.90 35.22
C ALA A 768 -14.23 -5.33 36.66
N LEU A 769 -13.96 -4.36 37.54
CA LEU A 769 -13.69 -4.62 38.96
C LEU A 769 -14.94 -5.11 39.69
N GLU A 770 -16.14 -4.65 39.33
CA GLU A 770 -17.41 -5.18 39.84
C GLU A 770 -17.64 -6.65 39.46
N GLU A 771 -17.33 -7.03 38.23
CA GLU A 771 -17.44 -8.44 37.83
C GLU A 771 -16.41 -9.30 38.57
N LYS A 772 -15.16 -8.83 38.74
CA LYS A 772 -14.16 -9.48 39.60
C LYS A 772 -14.65 -9.59 41.05
N LEU A 773 -15.23 -8.51 41.61
CA LEU A 773 -15.81 -8.50 42.96
C LEU A 773 -16.90 -9.55 43.09
N LYS A 774 -17.80 -9.64 42.10
CA LYS A 774 -18.92 -10.57 42.08
C LYS A 774 -18.43 -12.02 42.02
N VAL A 775 -17.47 -12.33 41.15
CA VAL A 775 -16.83 -13.65 41.08
C VAL A 775 -16.19 -13.99 42.43
N TYR A 776 -15.44 -13.05 43.01
CA TYR A 776 -14.76 -13.26 44.27
C TYR A 776 -15.75 -13.48 45.43
N GLN A 777 -16.82 -12.68 45.54
CA GLN A 777 -17.89 -12.85 46.52
C GLN A 777 -18.63 -14.19 46.36
N ALA A 778 -18.87 -14.63 45.12
CA ALA A 778 -19.46 -15.94 44.86
C ALA A 778 -18.55 -17.08 45.33
N ARG A 779 -17.23 -16.96 45.15
CA ARG A 779 -16.24 -17.93 45.65
C ARG A 779 -16.16 -17.94 47.17
N ILE A 780 -16.23 -16.78 47.83
CA ILE A 780 -16.32 -16.69 49.30
C ILE A 780 -17.58 -17.40 49.79
N ALA A 781 -18.75 -17.11 49.20
CA ALA A 781 -20.01 -17.75 49.59
C ALA A 781 -20.00 -19.28 49.38
N TRP A 782 -19.39 -19.75 48.28
CA TRP A 782 -19.16 -21.17 48.06
C TRP A 782 -18.28 -21.77 49.17
N ALA A 783 -17.16 -21.13 49.49
CA ALA A 783 -16.23 -21.57 50.52
C ALA A 783 -16.87 -21.62 51.91
N GLU A 784 -17.67 -20.61 52.28
CA GLU A 784 -18.48 -20.62 53.51
C GLU A 784 -19.47 -21.81 53.54
N GLY A 785 -20.08 -22.11 52.40
CA GLY A 785 -20.97 -23.26 52.24
C GLY A 785 -20.25 -24.60 52.45
N GLN A 786 -19.04 -24.74 51.90
CA GLN A 786 -18.20 -25.92 52.15
C GLN A 786 -17.81 -26.00 53.62
N GLU A 787 -17.48 -24.87 54.26
CA GLU A 787 -17.03 -24.88 55.65
C GLU A 787 -18.14 -25.31 56.60
N LYS A 788 -19.39 -24.90 56.34
CA LYS A 788 -20.57 -25.41 57.03
C LYS A 788 -20.76 -26.92 56.85
N LYS A 789 -20.53 -27.45 55.63
CA LYS A 789 -20.58 -28.90 55.37
C LYS A 789 -19.49 -29.64 56.15
N CYS A 790 -18.27 -29.14 56.16
CA CYS A 790 -17.18 -29.74 56.92
C CYS A 790 -17.44 -29.69 58.44
N ALA A 791 -17.95 -28.58 58.97
CA ALA A 791 -18.35 -28.47 60.38
C ALA A 791 -19.42 -29.52 60.75
N ALA A 792 -20.42 -29.70 59.89
CA ALA A 792 -21.47 -30.71 60.08
C ALA A 792 -20.92 -32.15 59.98
N ALA A 793 -20.04 -32.41 59.01
CA ALA A 793 -19.36 -33.70 58.84
C ALA A 793 -18.48 -34.06 60.05
N CYS A 794 -17.73 -33.10 60.58
CA CYS A 794 -16.96 -33.26 61.81
C CYS A 794 -17.84 -33.48 63.04
N ALA A 795 -18.93 -32.73 63.18
CA ALA A 795 -19.89 -32.94 64.28
C ALA A 795 -20.52 -34.34 64.22
N ARG A 796 -20.84 -34.83 63.02
CA ARG A 796 -21.31 -36.20 62.78
C ARG A 796 -20.23 -37.24 63.12
N ALA A 797 -18.98 -37.03 62.70
CA ALA A 797 -17.86 -37.92 63.02
C ALA A 797 -17.53 -37.98 64.51
N ALA A 798 -17.84 -36.92 65.27
CA ALA A 798 -17.68 -36.90 66.72
C ALA A 798 -18.73 -37.75 67.46
N SER A 799 -19.95 -37.88 66.91
CA SER A 799 -21.02 -38.71 67.47
C SER A 799 -21.07 -40.13 66.90
N ASP A 800 -20.59 -40.32 65.67
CA ASP A 800 -20.45 -41.60 64.98
C ASP A 800 -19.00 -41.81 64.53
N LEU A 801 -18.25 -42.56 65.33
CA LEU A 801 -16.82 -42.80 65.07
C LEU A 801 -16.54 -43.59 63.78
N ALA A 802 -17.56 -44.25 63.19
CA ALA A 802 -17.44 -44.95 61.91
C ALA A 802 -17.54 -43.99 60.70
N TYR A 803 -18.05 -42.77 60.90
CA TYR A 803 -18.13 -41.77 59.85
C TYR A 803 -16.77 -41.10 59.59
N ASP A 804 -16.34 -41.10 58.33
CA ASP A 804 -15.12 -40.42 57.89
C ASP A 804 -15.48 -39.03 57.37
N SER A 805 -15.14 -37.98 58.15
CA SER A 805 -15.36 -36.59 57.75
C SER A 805 -14.36 -36.11 56.69
N ARG A 806 -13.29 -36.87 56.39
CA ARG A 806 -12.20 -36.43 55.50
C ARG A 806 -12.68 -36.09 54.08
N PRO A 807 -13.53 -36.88 53.39
CA PRO A 807 -14.00 -36.52 52.05
C PRO A 807 -14.77 -35.19 52.00
N ASP A 808 -15.50 -34.86 53.07
CA ASP A 808 -16.30 -33.62 53.16
C ASP A 808 -15.47 -32.41 53.62
N CYS A 809 -14.28 -32.66 54.19
CA CYS A 809 -13.40 -31.64 54.75
C CYS A 809 -12.09 -31.45 53.98
N SER A 810 -11.71 -32.36 53.09
CA SER A 810 -10.41 -32.37 52.39
C SER A 810 -10.22 -31.18 51.47
N LEU A 811 -11.31 -30.60 50.95
CA LEU A 811 -11.24 -29.40 50.12
C LEU A 811 -10.95 -28.13 50.92
N ILE A 812 -11.05 -28.15 52.25
CA ILE A 812 -11.03 -26.95 53.09
C ILE A 812 -9.85 -26.94 54.05
N ARG A 813 -9.59 -28.08 54.71
CA ARG A 813 -8.57 -28.19 55.78
C ARG A 813 -7.18 -27.71 55.34
N ASP A 814 -6.90 -27.77 54.04
CA ASP A 814 -5.60 -27.37 53.49
C ASP A 814 -5.63 -26.00 52.77
N LYS A 815 -6.81 -25.41 52.52
CA LYS A 815 -6.96 -24.17 51.74
C LYS A 815 -6.98 -22.90 52.58
N TRP A 816 -7.67 -22.92 53.72
CA TRP A 816 -7.76 -21.78 54.64
C TRP A 816 -7.99 -22.26 56.07
N GLU A 817 -7.71 -21.40 57.04
CA GLU A 817 -8.05 -21.67 58.43
C GLU A 817 -9.57 -21.67 58.59
N MET A 818 -10.07 -22.81 59.03
CA MET A 818 -11.48 -22.98 59.36
C MET A 818 -11.88 -21.98 60.45
N SER A 819 -13.12 -21.50 60.39
CA SER A 819 -13.72 -20.72 61.47
C SER A 819 -13.66 -21.48 62.79
N LEU A 820 -13.74 -20.73 63.88
CA LEU A 820 -13.78 -21.27 65.23
C LEU A 820 -14.87 -22.34 65.41
N ALA A 821 -16.02 -22.19 64.75
CA ALA A 821 -17.11 -23.15 64.80
C ALA A 821 -16.75 -24.49 64.14
N ALA A 822 -16.23 -24.44 62.90
CA ALA A 822 -15.77 -25.64 62.18
C ALA A 822 -14.57 -26.30 62.86
N GLY A 823 -13.61 -25.48 63.34
CA GLY A 823 -12.46 -25.93 64.13
C GLY A 823 -12.87 -26.67 65.40
N THR A 824 -13.83 -26.11 66.15
CA THR A 824 -14.36 -26.74 67.37
C THR A 824 -15.02 -28.09 67.07
N ALA A 825 -15.82 -28.18 66.00
CA ALA A 825 -16.46 -29.43 65.59
C ALA A 825 -15.43 -30.53 65.22
N CYS A 826 -14.39 -30.19 64.44
CA CYS A 826 -13.36 -31.15 64.03
C CYS A 826 -12.38 -31.52 65.17
N ALA A 827 -12.17 -30.61 66.13
CA ALA A 827 -11.43 -30.92 67.34
C ALA A 827 -12.19 -31.92 68.25
N ALA A 828 -13.53 -31.79 68.34
CA ALA A 828 -14.37 -32.74 69.05
C ALA A 828 -14.32 -34.14 68.42
N GLU A 829 -14.35 -34.24 67.08
CA GLU A 829 -14.11 -35.49 66.34
C GLU A 829 -12.77 -36.13 66.73
N SER A 830 -11.69 -35.35 66.63
CA SER A 830 -10.33 -35.85 66.89
C SER A 830 -10.18 -36.37 68.31
N LYS A 831 -10.78 -35.68 69.29
CA LYS A 831 -10.81 -36.10 70.70
C LYS A 831 -11.58 -37.41 70.90
N ALA A 832 -12.72 -37.58 70.22
CA ALA A 832 -13.55 -38.79 70.33
C ALA A 832 -12.87 -40.02 69.69
N LYS A 833 -12.25 -39.85 68.51
CA LYS A 833 -11.49 -40.91 67.83
C LYS A 833 -10.27 -41.37 68.64
N TRP A 834 -9.55 -40.43 69.26
CA TRP A 834 -8.38 -40.75 70.10
C TRP A 834 -8.72 -41.58 71.34
N ALA A 835 -9.84 -41.29 72.01
CA ALA A 835 -10.27 -42.03 73.21
C ALA A 835 -10.68 -43.49 72.91
N SER A 836 -11.21 -43.77 71.71
CA SER A 836 -11.55 -45.13 71.26
C SER A 836 -10.29 -45.96 70.95
N ALA A 837 -9.32 -45.37 70.26
CA ALA A 837 -8.06 -46.02 69.89
C ALA A 837 -7.25 -46.50 71.11
N GLN A 838 -7.25 -45.75 72.22
CA GLN A 838 -6.56 -46.15 73.45
C GLN A 838 -7.11 -47.44 74.09
N LYS A 839 -8.42 -47.72 73.98
CA LYS A 839 -9.05 -48.92 74.56
C LYS A 839 -8.81 -50.19 73.73
N GLU A 840 -8.66 -50.07 72.41
CA GLU A 840 -8.29 -51.21 71.55
C GLU A 840 -6.80 -51.57 71.66
N PHE A 841 -5.93 -50.58 71.80
CA PHE A 841 -4.47 -50.81 71.83
C PHE A 841 -4.01 -51.73 72.98
N ALA A 842 -4.71 -51.69 74.12
CA ALA A 842 -4.42 -52.54 75.29
C ALA A 842 -4.66 -54.05 75.04
N LYS A 843 -5.47 -54.43 74.04
CA LYS A 843 -5.72 -55.84 73.70
C LYS A 843 -4.54 -56.50 72.96
N TYR A 844 -3.68 -55.71 72.32
CA TYR A 844 -2.63 -56.21 71.42
C TYR A 844 -1.22 -56.25 72.05
N ASN A 845 -0.98 -55.64 73.22
CA ASN A 845 0.32 -55.65 73.91
C ASN A 845 0.19 -56.08 75.40
N PRO A 846 0.14 -57.39 75.69
CA PRO A 846 -0.19 -57.92 77.01
C PRO A 846 0.98 -57.87 77.99
N PHE A 847 2.19 -57.57 77.54
CA PHE A 847 3.39 -57.64 78.38
C PHE A 847 3.55 -56.39 79.26
N LYS A 848 3.86 -56.60 80.54
CA LYS A 848 4.26 -55.56 81.49
C LYS A 848 5.77 -55.36 81.44
N GLU A 849 6.53 -56.44 81.63
CA GLU A 849 8.00 -56.45 81.57
C GLU A 849 8.52 -57.71 80.88
N VAL A 850 9.63 -57.61 80.15
CA VAL A 850 10.35 -58.74 79.53
C VAL A 850 11.85 -58.46 79.64
N THR A 851 12.63 -59.45 80.05
CA THR A 851 14.08 -59.35 80.26
C THR A 851 14.83 -60.54 79.65
N VAL A 852 16.09 -60.33 79.27
CA VAL A 852 17.05 -61.37 78.85
C VAL A 852 18.25 -61.31 79.80
N SER A 853 18.49 -62.39 80.52
CA SER A 853 19.46 -62.51 81.62
C SER A 853 19.42 -61.33 82.60
N GLY A 854 18.21 -60.86 82.93
CA GLY A 854 17.97 -59.75 83.86
C GLY A 854 18.07 -58.35 83.25
N ARG A 855 18.40 -58.21 81.96
CA ARG A 855 18.41 -56.91 81.25
C ARG A 855 17.09 -56.68 80.53
N GLN A 856 16.53 -55.47 80.60
CA GLN A 856 15.27 -55.16 79.90
C GLN A 856 15.41 -55.32 78.40
N LEU A 857 14.34 -55.81 77.78
CA LEU A 857 14.23 -56.00 76.34
C LEU A 857 14.00 -54.63 75.66
N ASP A 858 15.07 -53.83 75.58
CA ASP A 858 15.10 -52.50 74.92
C ASP A 858 15.45 -52.60 73.43
N TRP A 859 15.31 -51.50 72.68
CA TRP A 859 15.07 -51.51 71.23
C TRP A 859 16.28 -51.83 70.32
N ASP A 860 17.51 -51.96 70.83
CA ASP A 860 18.72 -51.91 69.99
C ASP A 860 19.58 -53.21 69.98
N GLU A 861 20.26 -53.61 71.08
CA GLU A 861 21.10 -54.84 71.14
C GLU A 861 21.42 -55.22 72.60
N ILE A 862 21.50 -56.51 72.92
CA ILE A 862 22.00 -57.03 74.22
C ILE A 862 23.26 -57.87 73.99
N LYS A 863 24.41 -57.39 74.49
CA LYS A 863 25.67 -58.16 74.49
C LYS A 863 25.84 -58.88 75.82
N LEU A 864 25.91 -60.22 75.77
CA LEU A 864 26.15 -61.08 76.92
C LEU A 864 27.64 -61.43 77.01
N ALA A 865 28.17 -61.43 78.23
CA ALA A 865 29.44 -62.05 78.58
C ALA A 865 29.17 -63.43 79.20
N ARG A 866 30.20 -64.30 79.27
CA ARG A 866 30.08 -65.63 79.90
C ARG A 866 29.61 -65.54 81.37
N ALA A 867 29.92 -64.45 82.06
CA ALA A 867 29.45 -64.18 83.43
C ALA A 867 27.94 -63.89 83.53
N ASP A 868 27.29 -63.44 82.45
CA ASP A 868 25.84 -63.21 82.39
C ASP A 868 25.04 -64.53 82.23
N LEU A 869 25.71 -65.65 82.01
CA LEU A 869 25.10 -66.96 81.77
C LEU A 869 25.06 -67.80 83.05
N LYS A 870 23.92 -67.81 83.75
CA LYS A 870 23.72 -68.68 84.92
C LYS A 870 23.68 -70.14 84.45
N GLY A 871 24.66 -70.94 84.89
CA GLY A 871 24.81 -72.33 84.45
C GLY A 871 25.09 -72.49 82.95
N GLY A 872 25.67 -71.46 82.31
CA GLY A 872 25.96 -71.47 80.87
C GLY A 872 24.77 -71.18 79.96
N LYS A 873 23.63 -70.73 80.52
CA LYS A 873 22.41 -70.40 79.77
C LYS A 873 22.00 -68.93 79.91
N ALA A 874 21.47 -68.36 78.83
CA ALA A 874 20.75 -67.11 78.83
C ALA A 874 19.26 -67.35 79.19
N VAL A 875 18.68 -66.51 80.03
CA VAL A 875 17.31 -66.69 80.57
C VAL A 875 16.40 -65.54 80.11
N ILE A 876 15.32 -65.83 79.42
CA ILE A 876 14.30 -64.88 78.97
C ILE A 876 13.09 -64.99 79.88
N SER A 877 12.71 -63.93 80.57
CA SER A 877 11.57 -63.95 81.51
C SER A 877 10.76 -62.67 81.46
N GLY A 878 9.49 -62.72 81.86
CA GLY A 878 8.62 -61.55 81.87
C GLY A 878 7.30 -61.74 82.61
N SER A 879 6.50 -60.67 82.64
CA SER A 879 5.15 -60.66 83.21
C SER A 879 4.11 -59.98 82.30
N LEU A 880 2.85 -60.38 82.43
CA LEU A 880 1.70 -59.78 81.73
C LEU A 880 1.03 -58.67 82.57
N ASN A 881 0.38 -57.70 81.91
CA ASN A 881 -0.45 -56.70 82.58
C ASN A 881 -1.66 -57.37 83.25
N SER A 882 -2.11 -56.84 84.41
CA SER A 882 -3.28 -57.37 85.13
C SER A 882 -4.57 -57.36 84.29
N ASP A 883 -4.65 -56.39 83.37
CA ASP A 883 -5.83 -56.12 82.56
C ASP A 883 -5.71 -56.78 81.17
N ALA A 884 -4.60 -57.49 80.90
CA ALA A 884 -4.41 -58.22 79.67
C ALA A 884 -5.30 -59.47 79.64
N PRO A 885 -5.88 -59.83 78.49
CA PRO A 885 -6.57 -61.09 78.33
C PRO A 885 -5.66 -62.28 78.67
N ALA A 886 -6.23 -63.37 79.21
CA ALA A 886 -5.45 -64.52 79.66
C ALA A 886 -4.76 -65.23 78.49
N TYR A 887 -3.44 -65.05 78.37
CA TYR A 887 -2.59 -65.84 77.47
C TYR A 887 -2.03 -67.04 78.25
N PRO A 888 -2.39 -68.29 77.91
CA PRO A 888 -1.93 -69.46 78.63
C PRO A 888 -0.44 -69.77 78.37
N GLN A 889 0.12 -69.25 77.26
CA GLN A 889 1.46 -69.57 76.79
C GLN A 889 2.13 -68.34 76.15
N ILE A 890 3.45 -68.27 76.27
CA ILE A 890 4.32 -67.35 75.54
C ILE A 890 5.19 -68.16 74.59
N TYR A 891 5.28 -67.70 73.34
CA TYR A 891 6.28 -68.15 72.39
C TYR A 891 7.50 -67.23 72.43
N VAL A 892 8.70 -67.79 72.58
CA VAL A 892 9.96 -67.05 72.62
C VAL A 892 10.77 -67.34 71.35
N SER A 893 10.69 -66.47 70.35
CA SER A 893 11.47 -66.62 69.12
C SER A 893 12.94 -66.29 69.37
N LEU A 894 13.87 -67.14 68.93
CA LEU A 894 15.32 -66.89 68.94
C LEU A 894 15.90 -66.48 67.56
N ASN A 895 15.08 -66.51 66.52
CA ASN A 895 15.45 -66.19 65.13
C ASN A 895 14.64 -65.02 64.54
N GLY A 896 13.72 -64.45 65.33
CA GLY A 896 12.82 -63.38 64.90
C GLY A 896 11.65 -63.84 64.03
N ASP A 897 11.54 -65.14 63.71
CA ASP A 897 10.42 -65.71 62.98
C ASP A 897 9.37 -66.26 63.96
N TYR A 898 8.15 -65.72 63.83
CA TYR A 898 6.98 -66.11 64.60
C TYR A 898 6.03 -67.04 63.83
N LYS A 899 6.27 -67.23 62.52
CA LYS A 899 5.46 -68.10 61.64
C LYS A 899 5.84 -69.57 61.81
N SER A 900 7.13 -69.86 61.95
CA SER A 900 7.65 -71.21 62.16
C SER A 900 7.82 -71.51 63.66
N ARG A 901 6.71 -71.65 64.40
CA ARG A 901 6.75 -71.88 65.85
C ARG A 901 7.46 -73.18 66.18
N GLU A 902 8.62 -73.09 66.81
CA GLU A 902 9.31 -74.26 67.36
C GLU A 902 8.64 -74.68 68.68
N PRO A 903 8.12 -75.92 68.80
CA PRO A 903 7.43 -76.36 70.02
C PRO A 903 8.28 -76.21 71.29
N ALA A 904 9.60 -76.38 71.16
CA ALA A 904 10.57 -76.25 72.26
C ALA A 904 10.71 -74.81 72.80
N GLN A 905 10.20 -73.80 72.09
CA GLN A 905 10.29 -72.37 72.43
C GLN A 905 8.98 -71.81 73.01
N THR A 906 8.00 -72.67 73.28
CA THR A 906 6.73 -72.30 73.92
C THR A 906 6.78 -72.59 75.41
N VAL A 907 6.50 -71.58 76.24
CA VAL A 907 6.51 -71.71 77.70
C VAL A 907 5.16 -71.32 78.32
N PRO A 908 4.68 -72.03 79.35
CA PRO A 908 3.42 -71.72 80.01
C PRO A 908 3.53 -70.42 80.81
N VAL A 909 2.42 -69.69 80.88
CA VAL A 909 2.28 -68.52 81.77
C VAL A 909 1.69 -68.97 83.09
N THR A 910 2.44 -68.86 84.19
CA THR A 910 1.99 -69.22 85.54
C THR A 910 1.94 -67.96 86.41
N GLY A 911 0.76 -67.62 86.94
CA GLY A 911 0.58 -66.41 87.76
C GLY A 911 0.90 -65.10 87.01
N GLY A 912 0.70 -65.08 85.69
CA GLY A 912 1.03 -63.94 84.82
C GLY A 912 2.51 -63.81 84.49
N ARG A 913 3.36 -64.80 84.82
CA ARG A 913 4.80 -64.80 84.56
C ARG A 913 5.23 -65.96 83.66
N PHE A 914 6.33 -65.78 82.93
CA PHE A 914 6.94 -66.81 82.09
C PHE A 914 8.47 -66.75 82.16
N GLU A 915 9.12 -67.88 81.89
CA GLU A 915 10.57 -68.00 81.82
C GLU A 915 10.98 -69.07 80.79
N PHE A 916 12.01 -68.78 80.00
CA PHE A 916 12.62 -69.64 78.98
C PHE A 916 14.15 -69.54 79.07
N SER A 917 14.91 -70.59 78.78
CA SER A 917 16.38 -70.49 78.78
C SER A 917 17.04 -71.30 77.65
N PHE A 918 18.14 -70.79 77.12
CA PHE A 918 18.92 -71.43 76.05
C PHE A 918 20.42 -71.22 76.24
N ALA A 919 21.27 -72.07 75.65
CA ALA A 919 22.73 -71.94 75.74
C ALA A 919 23.28 -71.23 74.49
N PRO A 920 23.66 -69.94 74.56
CA PRO A 920 24.17 -69.22 73.41
C PRO A 920 25.61 -69.65 73.04
N VAL A 921 25.90 -69.71 71.74
CA VAL A 921 27.22 -70.00 71.19
C VAL A 921 28.03 -68.69 71.10
N PRO A 922 29.31 -68.67 71.54
CA PRO A 922 30.16 -67.48 71.41
C PRO A 922 30.30 -67.04 69.94
N GLY A 923 30.06 -65.76 69.67
CA GLY A 923 30.11 -65.17 68.34
C GLY A 923 28.81 -65.25 67.54
N GLU A 924 27.80 -66.02 67.97
CA GLU A 924 26.49 -66.05 67.32
C GLU A 924 25.57 -64.94 67.82
N THR A 925 24.75 -64.41 66.90
CA THR A 925 23.69 -63.44 67.19
C THR A 925 22.33 -64.12 67.13
N TYR A 926 21.59 -64.07 68.23
CA TYR A 926 20.20 -64.51 68.36
C TYR A 926 19.25 -63.32 68.21
N TYR A 927 18.07 -63.56 67.67
CA TYR A 927 17.03 -62.56 67.47
C TYR A 927 15.86 -62.88 68.40
N VAL A 928 15.94 -62.34 69.62
CA VAL A 928 15.04 -62.69 70.72
C VAL A 928 13.80 -61.81 70.71
N GLY A 929 12.62 -62.42 70.67
CA GLY A 929 11.39 -61.72 71.02
C GLY A 929 10.32 -62.66 71.56
N VAL A 930 9.27 -62.08 72.14
CA VAL A 930 8.23 -62.83 72.85
C VAL A 930 6.83 -62.49 72.33
N GLN A 931 5.98 -63.50 72.16
CA GLN A 931 4.59 -63.33 71.72
C GLN A 931 3.66 -64.13 72.63
N GLY A 932 2.62 -63.51 73.16
CA GLY A 932 1.55 -64.22 73.85
C GLY A 932 0.73 -64.97 72.82
N ILE A 933 0.52 -66.27 73.02
CA ILE A 933 -0.18 -67.11 72.05
C ILE A 933 -1.40 -67.77 72.69
N ASN A 934 -2.37 -68.15 71.86
CA ASN A 934 -3.61 -68.79 72.30
C ASN A 934 -4.44 -67.96 73.31
N GLY A 935 -4.46 -66.63 73.12
CA GLY A 935 -5.35 -65.74 73.88
C GLY A 935 -6.84 -65.96 73.56
N PRO A 936 -7.76 -65.19 74.16
CA PRO A 936 -9.19 -65.31 73.90
C PRO A 936 -9.53 -65.22 72.42
N GLY A 937 -10.28 -66.21 71.92
CA GLY A 937 -10.61 -66.33 70.50
C GLY A 937 -9.48 -66.88 69.61
N GLY A 938 -8.42 -67.44 70.19
CA GLY A 938 -7.26 -67.97 69.45
C GLY A 938 -6.32 -66.89 68.95
N MET A 939 -6.45 -65.65 69.43
CA MET A 939 -5.60 -64.53 69.02
C MET A 939 -4.21 -64.64 69.64
N ASP A 940 -3.21 -64.29 68.84
CA ASP A 940 -1.85 -64.05 69.31
C ASP A 940 -1.65 -62.54 69.55
N SER A 941 -0.84 -62.19 70.55
CA SER A 941 -0.49 -60.79 70.80
C SER A 941 0.46 -60.25 69.73
N MET A 942 0.70 -58.93 69.73
CA MET A 942 1.89 -58.41 69.05
C MET A 942 3.15 -58.95 69.73
N PRO A 943 4.22 -59.25 68.98
CA PRO A 943 5.50 -59.61 69.55
C PRO A 943 6.09 -58.41 70.30
N ARG A 944 6.88 -58.69 71.34
CA ARG A 944 7.66 -57.71 72.08
C ARG A 944 9.15 -57.98 71.85
N PRO A 945 9.93 -56.99 71.36
CA PRO A 945 9.52 -55.62 71.00
C PRO A 945 8.65 -55.59 69.74
N ALA A 946 7.93 -54.48 69.50
CA ALA A 946 6.97 -54.34 68.39
C ALA A 946 7.59 -54.55 66.99
N ARG A 947 8.91 -54.43 66.85
CA ARG A 947 9.68 -54.74 65.62
C ARG A 947 9.97 -56.23 65.42
N GLY A 948 9.48 -57.10 66.32
CA GLY A 948 9.65 -58.54 66.25
C GLY A 948 10.69 -59.08 67.21
N TYR A 949 11.90 -58.52 67.29
CA TYR A 949 12.98 -59.11 68.10
C TYR A 949 14.03 -58.07 68.53
N VAL A 950 14.91 -58.46 69.45
CA VAL A 950 16.17 -57.78 69.84
C VAL A 950 17.36 -58.70 69.53
N LYS A 951 18.47 -58.13 69.07
CA LYS A 951 19.71 -58.88 68.84
C LYS A 951 20.40 -59.21 70.16
N VAL A 952 20.75 -60.47 70.37
CA VAL A 952 21.48 -60.97 71.55
C VAL A 952 22.74 -61.69 71.10
N THR A 953 23.93 -61.22 71.51
CA THR A 953 25.23 -61.79 71.08
C THR A 953 26.12 -62.15 72.28
N LEU A 954 26.75 -63.34 72.27
CA LEU A 954 27.77 -63.74 73.25
C LEU A 954 29.18 -63.42 72.71
N ALA A 955 30.03 -62.71 73.46
CA ALA A 955 31.38 -62.33 72.99
C ALA A 955 32.35 -63.53 72.79
N ALA A 956 33.23 -63.47 71.78
CA ALA A 956 34.25 -64.49 71.45
C ALA A 956 35.55 -64.39 72.30
N GLU A 957 36.32 -65.48 72.40
CA GLU A 957 37.54 -65.61 73.24
C GLU A 957 38.83 -65.19 72.49
N ASP A 958 39.77 -64.52 73.17
CA ASP A 958 41.03 -64.02 72.58
C ASP A 958 42.13 -65.10 72.56
N ARG A 959 42.51 -65.57 71.37
CA ARG A 959 43.54 -66.62 71.14
C ARG A 959 44.86 -66.07 70.57
N THR A 960 45.12 -64.77 70.71
CA THR A 960 46.30 -64.12 70.11
C THR A 960 47.65 -64.73 70.54
N ALA A 961 47.78 -65.12 71.81
CA ALA A 961 49.02 -65.70 72.34
C ALA A 961 49.40 -67.04 71.69
N GLU A 962 48.41 -67.84 71.32
CA GLU A 962 48.62 -69.16 70.72
C GLU A 962 49.11 -69.05 69.27
N ALA A 963 48.53 -68.15 68.48
CA ALA A 963 48.97 -67.88 67.12
C ALA A 963 50.39 -67.26 67.09
N GLN A 964 50.72 -66.38 68.05
CA GLN A 964 52.08 -65.84 68.16
C GLN A 964 53.11 -66.97 68.34
N ALA A 965 52.84 -67.93 69.23
CA ALA A 965 53.71 -69.08 69.45
C ALA A 965 53.83 -70.00 68.22
N PHE A 966 52.79 -70.08 67.39
CA PHE A 966 52.83 -70.79 66.11
C PHE A 966 53.79 -70.13 65.12
N TYR A 967 53.70 -68.80 64.91
CA TYR A 967 54.55 -68.10 63.94
C TYR A 967 56.01 -68.00 64.35
N GLU A 968 56.33 -68.02 65.64
CA GLU A 968 57.74 -68.13 66.07
C GLU A 968 58.36 -69.47 65.64
N LYS A 969 57.59 -70.57 65.65
CA LYS A 969 58.07 -71.87 65.13
C LYS A 969 58.24 -71.83 63.62
N PHE A 970 57.28 -71.20 62.92
CA PHE A 970 57.36 -71.02 61.47
C PHE A 970 58.61 -70.23 61.07
N ARG A 971 58.85 -69.10 61.73
CA ARG A 971 60.06 -68.27 61.55
C ARG A 971 61.33 -69.09 61.72
N ALA A 972 61.45 -69.83 62.83
CA ALA A 972 62.64 -70.62 63.11
C ALA A 972 62.91 -71.69 62.03
N ALA A 973 61.86 -72.37 61.55
CA ALA A 973 61.97 -73.35 60.47
C ALA A 973 62.40 -72.71 59.15
N TYR A 974 61.85 -71.53 58.82
CA TYR A 974 62.13 -70.80 57.59
C TYR A 974 63.55 -70.22 57.56
N GLU A 975 64.00 -69.54 58.62
CA GLU A 975 65.38 -69.02 58.74
C GLU A 975 66.41 -70.16 58.77
N GLY A 976 66.04 -71.30 59.36
CA GLY A 976 66.84 -72.53 59.34
C GLY A 976 66.95 -73.20 57.98
N ARG A 977 66.29 -72.67 56.94
CA ARG A 977 66.27 -73.22 55.58
C ARG A 977 65.79 -74.68 55.54
N ASN A 978 64.88 -75.05 56.46
CA ASN A 978 64.38 -76.41 56.63
C ASN A 978 62.98 -76.55 56.03
N ALA A 979 62.93 -76.84 54.72
CA ALA A 979 61.66 -76.97 54.00
C ALA A 979 60.72 -77.99 54.66
N ALA A 980 61.21 -79.15 55.11
CA ALA A 980 60.38 -80.17 55.73
C ALA A 980 59.70 -79.69 57.04
N GLN A 981 60.41 -78.89 57.85
CA GLN A 981 59.81 -78.31 59.07
C GLN A 981 58.79 -77.22 58.76
N VAL A 982 59.03 -76.41 57.72
CA VAL A 982 58.02 -75.45 57.24
C VAL A 982 56.78 -76.20 56.77
N MET A 983 56.94 -77.22 55.92
CA MET A 983 55.82 -78.02 55.41
C MET A 983 55.05 -78.74 56.52
N ALA A 984 55.68 -79.11 57.63
CA ALA A 984 54.99 -79.70 58.78
C ALA A 984 54.03 -78.74 59.51
N LEU A 985 54.19 -77.43 59.32
CA LEU A 985 53.31 -76.38 59.85
C LEU A 985 52.20 -75.98 58.86
N ILE A 986 52.28 -76.50 57.64
CA ILE A 986 51.26 -76.33 56.60
C ILE A 986 50.33 -77.55 56.62
N SER A 987 49.04 -77.33 56.38
CA SER A 987 48.08 -78.41 56.23
C SER A 987 48.33 -79.19 54.93
N PRO A 988 48.12 -80.52 54.88
CA PRO A 988 48.15 -81.29 53.64
C PRO A 988 47.14 -80.78 52.59
N ASP A 989 46.04 -80.17 53.06
CA ASP A 989 44.98 -79.61 52.21
C ASP A 989 45.16 -78.09 51.99
N TRP A 990 46.38 -77.57 52.19
CA TRP A 990 46.64 -76.14 52.04
C TRP A 990 46.46 -75.66 50.60
N GLY A 991 45.94 -74.44 50.47
CA GLY A 991 45.91 -73.71 49.19
C GLY A 991 46.23 -72.23 49.35
N ALA A 992 46.79 -71.62 48.31
CA ALA A 992 46.93 -70.17 48.21
C ALA A 992 45.61 -69.54 47.76
N GLY A 993 45.14 -68.53 48.48
CA GLY A 993 43.92 -67.79 48.16
C GLY A 993 44.10 -66.94 46.90
N GLY A 994 43.92 -67.55 45.72
CA GLY A 994 43.81 -66.81 44.44
C GLY A 994 44.63 -67.37 43.27
N ASP A 995 45.58 -68.26 43.51
CA ASP A 995 46.46 -68.82 42.47
C ASP A 995 46.45 -70.36 42.52
N ASP A 996 46.56 -71.04 41.37
CA ASP A 996 46.60 -72.52 41.25
C ASP A 996 47.91 -73.16 41.80
N THR A 997 48.54 -72.54 42.80
CA THR A 997 49.79 -73.02 43.40
C THR A 997 49.50 -74.22 44.28
N THR A 998 50.14 -75.36 43.99
CA THR A 998 49.98 -76.61 44.74
C THR A 998 50.92 -76.68 45.95
N LEU A 999 50.65 -77.60 46.87
CA LEU A 999 51.52 -77.84 48.02
C LEU A 999 52.89 -78.35 47.57
N GLU A 1000 52.95 -79.14 46.50
CA GLU A 1000 54.20 -79.60 45.89
C GLU A 1000 55.02 -78.44 45.33
N ASP A 1001 54.38 -77.49 44.64
CA ASP A 1001 55.05 -76.28 44.13
C ASP A 1001 55.66 -75.46 45.27
N LEU A 1002 54.91 -75.32 46.38
CA LEU A 1002 55.40 -74.66 47.59
C LEU A 1002 56.66 -75.33 48.13
N GLU A 1003 56.64 -76.66 48.30
CA GLU A 1003 57.78 -77.39 48.83
C GLU A 1003 59.00 -77.29 47.90
N GLU A 1004 58.81 -77.45 46.59
CA GLU A 1004 59.91 -77.39 45.62
C GLU A 1004 60.54 -76.00 45.56
N ASN A 1005 59.73 -74.94 45.58
CA ASN A 1005 60.19 -73.56 45.62
C ASN A 1005 60.98 -73.29 46.92
N LEU A 1006 60.48 -73.72 48.08
CA LEU A 1006 61.19 -73.58 49.34
C LEU A 1006 62.54 -74.30 49.30
N ARG A 1007 62.58 -75.55 48.82
CA ARG A 1007 63.83 -76.32 48.69
C ARG A 1007 64.82 -75.64 47.75
N THR A 1008 64.34 -75.07 46.65
CA THR A 1008 65.18 -74.37 45.66
C THR A 1008 65.75 -73.08 46.24
N ASN A 1009 64.91 -72.23 46.82
CA ASN A 1009 65.33 -70.98 47.45
C ASN A 1009 66.27 -71.22 48.63
N PHE A 1010 65.98 -72.22 49.45
CA PHE A 1010 66.80 -72.56 50.62
C PHE A 1010 68.18 -73.12 50.23
N ARG A 1011 68.34 -73.69 49.04
CA ARG A 1011 69.65 -74.07 48.49
C ARG A 1011 70.40 -72.88 47.88
N LEU A 1012 69.68 -71.97 47.25
CA LEU A 1012 70.26 -70.83 46.54
C LEU A 1012 70.89 -69.81 47.49
N TYR A 1013 70.23 -69.53 48.62
CA TYR A 1013 70.67 -68.52 49.58
C TYR A 1013 71.52 -69.12 50.69
N ASP A 1014 72.65 -68.46 50.99
CA ASP A 1014 73.56 -68.83 52.08
C ASP A 1014 72.97 -68.48 53.46
N GLU A 1015 72.17 -67.41 53.52
CA GLU A 1015 71.49 -66.94 54.73
C GLU A 1015 70.09 -66.43 54.37
N ILE A 1016 69.10 -66.76 55.20
CA ILE A 1016 67.74 -66.22 55.14
C ILE A 1016 67.34 -65.77 56.55
N ARG A 1017 66.80 -64.55 56.66
CA ARG A 1017 66.20 -63.99 57.89
C ARG A 1017 64.75 -63.66 57.63
N PHE A 1018 63.87 -63.99 58.56
CA PHE A 1018 62.42 -63.80 58.50
C PHE A 1018 62.00 -63.06 59.76
N SER A 1019 61.44 -61.87 59.63
CA SER A 1019 60.79 -61.18 60.75
C SER A 1019 59.32 -60.95 60.45
N PHE A 1020 58.46 -61.11 61.46
CA PHE A 1020 57.06 -60.74 61.36
C PHE A 1020 56.67 -59.77 62.47
N SER A 1021 55.69 -58.91 62.22
CA SER A 1021 55.21 -57.88 63.14
C SER A 1021 53.73 -57.57 62.91
N GLY A 1022 53.10 -56.93 63.89
CA GLY A 1022 51.71 -56.48 63.74
C GLY A 1022 50.68 -57.62 63.71
N LEU A 1023 50.97 -58.77 64.33
CA LEU A 1023 50.06 -59.92 64.36
C LEU A 1023 48.69 -59.55 64.94
N ARG A 1024 47.64 -59.75 64.14
CA ARG A 1024 46.23 -59.63 64.54
C ARG A 1024 45.55 -60.97 64.35
N VAL A 1025 44.87 -61.42 65.40
CA VAL A 1025 44.17 -62.71 65.40
C VAL A 1025 42.69 -62.47 65.60
N THR A 1026 41.90 -62.96 64.66
CA THR A 1026 40.43 -62.95 64.75
C THR A 1026 39.89 -64.36 64.66
N GLN A 1027 39.02 -64.74 65.59
CA GLN A 1027 38.34 -66.03 65.52
C GLN A 1027 37.29 -65.96 64.39
N GLN A 1028 37.36 -66.89 63.45
CA GLN A 1028 36.39 -67.06 62.36
C GLN A 1028 35.81 -68.48 62.41
N GLY A 1029 34.70 -68.62 63.12
CA GLY A 1029 34.12 -69.94 63.42
C GLY A 1029 35.10 -70.79 64.23
N ALA A 1030 35.46 -71.97 63.74
CA ALA A 1030 36.46 -72.84 64.36
C ALA A 1030 37.92 -72.50 63.99
N ALA A 1031 38.14 -71.61 63.02
CA ALA A 1031 39.47 -71.22 62.55
C ALA A 1031 39.93 -69.90 63.19
N LEU A 1032 41.24 -69.67 63.19
CA LEU A 1032 41.84 -68.38 63.49
C LEU A 1032 42.29 -67.73 62.17
N GLN A 1033 41.91 -66.48 61.93
CA GLN A 1033 42.55 -65.68 60.90
C GLN A 1033 43.69 -64.88 61.55
N ALA A 1034 44.91 -65.08 61.07
CA ALA A 1034 46.11 -64.43 61.56
C ALA A 1034 46.73 -63.55 60.47
N CYS A 1035 46.69 -62.23 60.65
CA CYS A 1035 47.26 -61.26 59.71
C CYS A 1035 48.48 -60.56 60.31
N TYR A 1036 49.58 -60.45 59.57
CA TYR A 1036 50.84 -59.85 60.00
C TYR A 1036 51.63 -59.28 58.81
N ASP A 1037 52.55 -58.37 59.10
CA ASP A 1037 53.53 -57.87 58.13
C ASP A 1037 54.85 -58.62 58.31
N THR A 1038 55.45 -59.11 57.23
CA THR A 1038 56.72 -59.83 57.22
C THR A 1038 57.78 -59.15 56.36
N VAL A 1039 59.04 -59.32 56.77
CA VAL A 1039 60.24 -58.97 56.00
C VAL A 1039 61.15 -60.19 55.91
N ILE A 1040 61.48 -60.60 54.68
CA ILE A 1040 62.40 -61.71 54.41
C ILE A 1040 63.67 -61.14 53.77
N THR A 1041 64.81 -61.35 54.40
CA THR A 1041 66.11 -60.93 53.87
C THR A 1041 66.96 -62.15 53.55
N SER A 1042 67.33 -62.31 52.28
CA SER A 1042 68.12 -63.44 51.79
C SER A 1042 69.47 -62.97 51.22
N ARG A 1043 70.56 -63.72 51.44
CA ARG A 1043 71.91 -63.35 50.97
C ARG A 1043 72.62 -64.50 50.26
N ILE A 1044 73.40 -64.16 49.23
CA ILE A 1044 74.38 -65.05 48.59
C ILE A 1044 75.77 -64.43 48.77
N PHE A 1045 76.54 -64.92 49.74
CA PHE A 1045 77.82 -64.35 50.14
C PHE A 1045 78.84 -64.40 49.00
N LYS A 1046 78.88 -65.51 48.24
CA LYS A 1046 79.85 -65.67 47.15
C LYS A 1046 79.71 -64.60 46.04
N ARG A 1047 78.51 -64.05 45.85
CA ARG A 1047 78.23 -63.00 44.85
C ARG A 1047 77.95 -61.62 45.48
N ASN A 1048 78.06 -61.53 46.81
CA ASN A 1048 77.69 -60.34 47.59
C ASN A 1048 76.30 -59.77 47.25
N LEU A 1049 75.32 -60.66 46.99
CA LEU A 1049 73.94 -60.26 46.69
C LEU A 1049 73.09 -60.31 47.96
N LYS A 1050 72.34 -59.24 48.23
CA LYS A 1050 71.31 -59.16 49.28
C LYS A 1050 69.96 -58.89 48.61
N HIS A 1051 68.97 -59.72 48.91
CA HIS A 1051 67.57 -59.51 48.57
C HIS A 1051 66.76 -59.27 49.85
N GLU A 1052 65.80 -58.34 49.81
CA GLU A 1052 64.91 -58.03 50.92
C GLU A 1052 63.49 -57.88 50.37
N GLU A 1053 62.57 -58.69 50.88
CA GLU A 1053 61.16 -58.70 50.52
C GLU A 1053 60.33 -58.28 51.72
N LYS A 1054 59.28 -57.48 51.47
CA LYS A 1054 58.29 -57.09 52.49
C LYS A 1054 56.90 -57.43 51.98
N ALA A 1055 56.11 -58.12 52.81
CA ALA A 1055 54.76 -58.52 52.46
C ALA A 1055 53.82 -58.41 53.66
N ALA A 1056 52.54 -58.16 53.40
CA ALA A 1056 51.47 -58.35 54.36
C ALA A 1056 50.82 -59.70 54.09
N VAL A 1057 50.75 -60.55 55.09
CA VAL A 1057 50.24 -61.93 54.99
C VAL A 1057 49.02 -62.07 55.90
N CYS A 1058 47.96 -62.70 55.39
CA CYS A 1058 46.86 -63.18 56.21
C CYS A 1058 46.67 -64.68 55.98
N ASP A 1059 46.78 -65.46 57.04
CA ASP A 1059 46.58 -66.90 57.02
C ASP A 1059 45.32 -67.31 57.79
N GLU A 1060 44.73 -68.41 57.36
CA GLU A 1060 43.77 -69.20 58.13
C GLU A 1060 44.54 -70.32 58.85
N LEU A 1061 44.45 -70.35 60.18
CA LEU A 1061 44.96 -71.41 61.02
C LEU A 1061 43.81 -72.28 61.52
N LYS A 1062 43.97 -73.60 61.42
CA LYS A 1062 43.08 -74.57 62.06
C LYS A 1062 43.88 -75.54 62.89
N GLU A 1063 43.25 -76.05 63.95
CA GLU A 1063 43.82 -77.10 64.77
C GLU A 1063 43.54 -78.45 64.12
N GLU A 1064 44.60 -79.12 63.65
CA GLU A 1064 44.54 -80.41 62.98
C GLU A 1064 45.44 -81.41 63.70
N GLY A 1065 44.84 -82.46 64.27
CA GLY A 1065 45.57 -83.45 65.07
C GLY A 1065 46.21 -82.87 66.34
N GLY A 1066 45.56 -81.89 66.98
CA GLY A 1066 46.01 -81.24 68.22
C GLY A 1066 47.14 -80.24 68.03
N LYS A 1067 47.38 -79.78 66.79
CA LYS A 1067 48.38 -78.76 66.46
C LYS A 1067 47.79 -77.75 65.49
N LEU A 1068 48.05 -76.47 65.72
CA LEU A 1068 47.74 -75.44 64.73
C LEU A 1068 48.56 -75.67 63.46
N ARG A 1069 47.91 -75.48 62.31
CA ARG A 1069 48.50 -75.50 60.97
C ARG A 1069 47.91 -74.40 60.11
N ILE A 1070 48.68 -73.89 59.16
CA ILE A 1070 48.16 -72.99 58.12
C ILE A 1070 47.38 -73.84 57.11
N THR A 1071 46.06 -73.64 57.06
CA THR A 1071 45.17 -74.33 56.11
C THR A 1071 44.96 -73.53 54.83
N ARG A 1072 45.14 -72.22 54.90
CA ARG A 1072 45.04 -71.35 53.71
C ARG A 1072 45.81 -70.07 53.94
N THR A 1073 46.51 -69.59 52.92
CA THR A 1073 47.03 -68.22 52.93
C THR A 1073 46.08 -67.34 52.13
N LEU A 1074 45.31 -66.51 52.82
CA LEU A 1074 44.22 -65.70 52.28
C LEU A 1074 44.71 -64.47 51.52
N SER A 1075 45.87 -63.93 51.91
CA SER A 1075 46.53 -62.84 51.21
C SER A 1075 48.03 -62.85 51.45
N GLY A 1076 48.77 -62.36 50.46
CA GLY A 1076 50.22 -62.47 50.33
C GLY A 1076 50.55 -62.91 48.91
N ARG A 1077 51.60 -62.35 48.28
CA ARG A 1077 51.99 -62.75 46.93
C ARG A 1077 53.00 -63.88 46.99
N TYR A 1078 52.72 -64.96 46.28
CA TYR A 1078 53.65 -66.06 46.11
C TYR A 1078 54.59 -65.75 44.93
N TRP A 1079 55.91 -65.73 45.16
CA TRP A 1079 56.89 -65.44 44.10
C TRP A 1079 57.61 -66.71 43.65
N TYR A 1080 57.54 -67.00 42.36
CA TYR A 1080 58.42 -67.97 41.71
C TYR A 1080 59.77 -67.33 41.42
N VAL A 1081 60.82 -67.83 42.06
CA VAL A 1081 62.19 -67.58 41.62
C VAL A 1081 62.51 -68.67 40.58
N LYS A 1082 62.44 -68.33 39.30
CA LYS A 1082 62.87 -69.23 38.22
C LYS A 1082 64.39 -69.35 38.15
#